data_AF-D4Z0E0-F1
#
_entry.id   AF-D4Z0E0-F1
#
_cell.length_a   1.000
_cell.length_b   1.000
_cell.length_c   1.000
_cell.angle_alpha   90.00
_cell.angle_beta   90.00
_cell.angle_gamma   90.00
#
_symmetry.space_group_name_H-M   'P 1'
#
loop_
_entity.id
_entity.type
_entity.pdbx_description
1 polymer ?
#
loop_
_entity_poly.entity_id
_entity_poly.type
_entity_poly.pdbx_seq_one_letter_code
_entity_poly.pdbx_strand_id
1 'polypeptide(L)'
;MATIVLTALGTAIGGPLGGAIGGLIGNAFDHAVLFRPKGVEGRRLNEVQVQTSTYGSQLPRLFGTLRVAGTVIWATDLKETRHRSGGGKGRPSVTSYSYSASFAVALSARAVRSVRRIWADGNLLRGAAGDFKTELGAFRLHSGGEDQAVDPLIAAAEGVGATPAHRGIAYAVFEDLSLADYGNRIPSLTFEVEADEGPVAIAGLAAELSGGILTGDGLGAVAGMAAGGADVGDALAPLAEAFGLALVAEEAGLRLRAGDAEGATAIAAGALCRSVNGRALNGCEHSGGSADSVPAALSVRYHDPARDYQTGVQRIGRPGPGRLEQGIDLPMALSGEEARSLAARKLGMAWAGRSTMTLRCGWDALRHAPGDVVAVEGVPGRWRIEEREWEAMAVRLALRRVPGAGAAIPLGASSGAMVRQADRPHGPTMLMLADLPMIREGVAAAPLIVAAASGGEGWRGAALFVIGATGEASPAGRTAGRAVMGWADNALPAGSVTMVDHINALHVTLLSADMELAGADEAALGLGRNLCLVGQELVQFSHAAQTGEASFRLEGLRRGLFGTEWAMASHEVGEAFLLLEEDRLVELAPYGSGAEIGGGLHVSAVGVGDSAPADALLTIRGEAVVPPSPVHVTARGDGTGGWIVGWTRRGRGGWRWTSGTDVPLGEDRESYELRVSAGPTELRRIVTDRSPWTYDAAAVVEDMGHPGELAVEIRQVGTYALGRAARIVLAG
;
A
#
# COMPACT_ATOMS: atom_id res chain seq x y z
N MET A 1 43.95 26.68 -7.00
CA MET A 1 45.04 25.70 -7.28
C MET A 1 44.62 24.53 -8.17
N ALA A 2 43.32 24.22 -8.34
CA ALA A 2 42.87 23.15 -9.24
C ALA A 2 43.13 23.43 -10.74
N THR A 3 43.12 24.69 -11.16
CA THR A 3 43.31 25.13 -12.55
C THR A 3 44.69 24.79 -13.11
N ILE A 4 45.74 24.90 -12.28
CA ILE A 4 47.12 24.62 -12.71
C ILE A 4 47.34 23.11 -12.90
N VAL A 5 46.70 22.28 -12.07
CA VAL A 5 46.85 20.82 -12.11
C VAL A 5 46.09 20.20 -13.30
N LEU A 6 44.87 20.67 -13.58
CA LEU A 6 44.06 20.17 -14.71
C LEU A 6 44.56 20.63 -16.07
N THR A 7 45.16 21.82 -16.16
CA THR A 7 45.75 22.31 -17.41
C THR A 7 47.01 21.52 -17.76
N ALA A 8 47.84 21.18 -16.76
CA ALA A 8 49.03 20.37 -16.95
C ALA A 8 48.69 18.93 -17.40
N LEU A 9 47.64 18.33 -16.83
CA LEU A 9 47.20 16.98 -17.19
C LEU A 9 46.55 16.94 -18.60
N GLY A 10 45.78 17.96 -18.97
CA GLY A 10 45.17 18.08 -20.30
C GLY A 10 46.20 18.27 -21.43
N THR A 11 47.29 18.99 -21.16
CA THR A 11 48.40 19.14 -22.12
C THR A 11 49.25 17.88 -22.28
N ALA A 12 49.34 17.03 -21.24
CA ALA A 12 50.15 15.81 -21.27
C ALA A 12 49.51 14.68 -22.12
N ILE A 13 48.19 14.68 -22.28
CA ILE A 13 47.45 13.63 -22.99
C ILE A 13 46.98 14.07 -24.40
N GLY A 14 46.69 15.37 -24.60
CA GLY A 14 46.03 15.86 -25.83
C GLY A 14 46.73 16.96 -26.62
N GLY A 15 47.95 17.36 -26.25
CA GLY A 15 48.67 18.45 -26.92
C GLY A 15 47.97 19.83 -26.79
N PRO A 16 48.36 20.84 -27.60
CA PRO A 16 47.92 22.24 -27.44
C PRO A 16 46.41 22.46 -27.52
N LEU A 17 45.69 21.58 -28.21
CA LEU A 17 44.22 21.62 -28.32
C LEU A 17 43.52 21.10 -27.06
N GLY A 18 44.10 20.14 -26.34
CA GLY A 18 43.57 19.64 -25.06
C GLY A 18 43.63 20.67 -23.93
N GLY A 19 44.65 21.54 -23.93
CA GLY A 19 44.76 22.65 -22.99
C GLY A 19 43.68 23.73 -23.16
N ALA A 20 43.22 23.98 -24.39
CA ALA A 20 42.17 24.95 -24.68
C ALA A 20 40.77 24.47 -24.22
N ILE A 21 40.50 23.16 -24.27
CA ILE A 21 39.25 22.58 -23.79
C ILE A 21 39.22 22.51 -22.27
N GLY A 22 40.35 22.19 -21.62
CA GLY A 22 40.48 22.25 -20.16
C GLY A 22 40.31 23.66 -19.58
N GLY A 23 40.76 24.69 -20.29
CA GLY A 23 40.57 26.10 -19.91
C GLY A 23 39.13 26.59 -20.01
N LEU A 24 38.33 26.05 -20.95
CA LEU A 24 36.93 26.43 -21.12
C LEU A 24 35.99 25.78 -20.08
N ILE A 25 36.33 24.57 -19.59
CA ILE A 25 35.58 23.91 -18.50
C ILE A 25 35.92 24.52 -17.13
N GLY A 26 37.19 24.90 -16.90
CA GLY A 26 37.61 25.55 -15.65
C GLY A 26 36.99 26.93 -15.43
N ASN A 27 36.83 27.72 -16.50
CA ASN A 27 36.28 29.08 -16.40
C ASN A 27 34.77 29.11 -16.15
N ALA A 28 34.04 28.07 -16.58
CA ALA A 28 32.61 27.90 -16.29
C ALA A 28 32.36 27.50 -14.81
N PHE A 29 33.29 26.79 -14.18
CA PHE A 29 33.21 26.41 -12.76
C PHE A 29 33.61 27.54 -11.81
N ASP A 30 34.67 28.31 -12.12
CA ASP A 30 35.13 29.40 -11.26
C ASP A 30 34.10 30.56 -11.19
N HIS A 31 33.34 30.82 -12.26
CA HIS A 31 32.25 31.81 -12.24
C HIS A 31 30.96 31.33 -11.57
N ALA A 32 30.76 30.01 -11.43
CA ALA A 32 29.58 29.44 -10.77
C ALA A 32 29.75 29.29 -9.24
N VAL A 33 30.99 29.16 -8.76
CA VAL A 33 31.29 28.82 -7.36
C VAL A 33 32.05 29.91 -6.60
N LEU A 34 33.02 30.61 -7.23
CA LEU A 34 33.89 31.56 -6.51
C LEU A 34 33.44 33.03 -6.55
N PHE A 35 32.68 33.45 -7.58
CA PHE A 35 32.21 34.84 -7.74
C PHE A 35 30.70 34.98 -7.77
N ARG A 36 29.97 34.15 -7.01
CA ARG A 36 28.53 34.34 -6.81
C ARG A 36 28.33 35.66 -6.07
N PRO A 37 27.65 36.69 -6.62
CA PRO A 37 27.13 37.76 -5.78
C PRO A 37 26.22 37.08 -4.74
N LYS A 38 26.26 37.53 -3.49
CA LYS A 38 25.33 37.08 -2.44
C LYS A 38 23.90 37.35 -2.91
N GLY A 39 23.33 36.40 -3.63
CA GLY A 39 21.91 36.36 -3.91
C GLY A 39 21.20 36.09 -2.60
N VAL A 40 20.12 36.83 -2.36
CA VAL A 40 19.15 36.48 -1.34
C VAL A 40 18.68 35.06 -1.67
N GLU A 41 19.00 34.09 -0.82
CA GLU A 41 18.45 32.74 -0.95
C GLU A 41 16.93 32.85 -0.75
N GLY A 42 16.17 32.67 -1.83
CA GLY A 42 14.72 32.56 -1.74
C GLY A 42 14.34 31.34 -0.91
N ARG A 43 13.15 31.40 -0.29
CA ARG A 43 12.59 30.28 0.49
C ARG A 43 12.56 29.03 -0.38
N ARG A 44 13.25 27.98 0.06
CA ARG A 44 13.18 26.68 -0.60
C ARG A 44 11.94 25.97 -0.07
N LEU A 45 11.11 25.43 -0.96
CA LEU A 45 10.25 24.33 -0.58
C LEU A 45 11.19 23.22 -0.12
N ASN A 46 11.17 22.91 1.17
CA ASN A 46 11.83 21.72 1.66
C ASN A 46 11.14 20.55 0.96
N GLU A 47 11.84 19.88 0.04
CA GLU A 47 11.40 18.58 -0.48
C GLU A 47 10.94 17.78 0.71
N VAL A 48 9.66 17.38 0.70
CA VAL A 48 8.93 16.60 1.73
C VAL A 48 9.90 16.14 2.81
N GLN A 49 10.11 17.03 3.79
CA GLN A 49 11.28 16.96 4.65
C GLN A 49 11.27 15.59 5.31
N VAL A 50 12.36 14.83 5.14
CA VAL A 50 12.59 13.60 5.91
C VAL A 50 12.34 13.97 7.36
N GLN A 51 11.44 13.22 8.00
CA GLN A 51 10.97 13.50 9.35
C GLN A 51 12.18 13.68 10.28
N THR A 52 12.49 14.92 10.64
CA THR A 52 13.62 15.27 11.50
C THR A 52 13.08 16.02 12.70
N SER A 53 13.15 15.38 13.87
CA SER A 53 12.81 16.03 15.14
C SER A 53 13.97 16.91 15.56
N THR A 54 13.94 18.16 15.11
CA THR A 54 14.90 19.19 15.52
C THR A 54 14.18 20.22 16.37
N TYR A 55 14.74 20.53 17.54
CA TYR A 55 14.22 21.61 18.38
C TYR A 55 14.25 22.94 17.61
N GLY A 56 13.16 23.71 17.68
CA GLY A 56 13.01 24.97 16.94
C GLY A 56 12.56 24.80 15.49
N SER A 57 12.26 23.58 15.03
CA SER A 57 11.57 23.39 13.75
C SER A 57 10.16 24.01 13.80
N GLN A 58 9.78 24.68 12.71
CA GLN A 58 8.48 25.32 12.63
C GLN A 58 7.37 24.31 12.35
N LEU A 59 6.29 24.39 13.12
CA LEU A 59 5.02 23.71 12.82
C LEU A 59 4.13 24.64 12.00
N PRO A 60 3.75 24.29 10.75
CA PRO A 60 2.91 25.13 9.92
C PRO A 60 1.45 25.09 10.39
N ARG A 61 0.72 26.18 10.15
CA ARG A 61 -0.76 26.19 10.21
C ARG A 61 -1.29 25.71 8.86
N LEU A 62 -2.05 24.62 8.86
CA LEU A 62 -2.56 24.01 7.64
C LEU A 62 -3.95 24.56 7.34
N PHE A 63 -4.16 24.95 6.09
CA PHE A 63 -5.45 25.39 5.56
C PHE A 63 -5.85 24.45 4.42
N GLY A 64 -7.14 24.17 4.26
CA GLY A 64 -7.67 23.29 3.21
C GLY A 64 -7.21 21.84 3.36
N THR A 65 -6.90 21.18 2.24
CA THR A 65 -6.35 19.81 2.24
C THR A 65 -4.94 19.79 1.65
N LEU A 66 -3.97 19.24 2.38
CA LEU A 66 -2.57 19.16 1.97
C LEU A 66 -1.92 17.88 2.50
N ARG A 67 -0.90 17.37 1.80
CA ARG A 67 0.02 16.38 2.38
C ARG A 67 1.20 17.04 3.05
N VAL A 68 1.47 16.67 4.30
CA VAL A 68 2.58 17.21 5.09
C VAL A 68 3.44 16.11 5.69
N ALA A 69 4.74 16.39 5.84
CA ALA A 69 5.59 15.61 6.71
C ALA A 69 5.36 16.08 8.15
N GLY A 70 5.09 15.15 9.05
CA GLY A 70 4.90 15.48 10.45
C GLY A 70 6.22 15.52 11.23
N THR A 71 6.23 16.09 12.43
CA THR A 71 7.41 16.16 13.31
C THR A 71 7.20 15.23 14.51
N VAL A 72 8.11 14.29 14.79
CA VAL A 72 7.97 13.46 16.02
C VAL A 72 8.16 14.35 17.24
N ILE A 73 7.16 14.37 18.12
CA ILE A 73 7.17 15.15 19.37
C ILE A 73 7.34 14.27 20.62
N TRP A 74 7.11 12.97 20.49
CA TRP A 74 7.29 11.97 21.55
C TRP A 74 7.48 10.58 20.94
N ALA A 75 8.28 9.71 21.58
CA ALA A 75 8.47 8.31 21.19
C ALA A 75 8.98 7.48 22.37
N THR A 76 8.61 6.20 22.42
CA THR A 76 9.19 5.22 23.34
C THR A 76 10.44 4.57 22.74
N ASP A 77 11.20 3.86 23.57
CA ASP A 77 12.19 2.90 23.08
C ASP A 77 11.52 1.79 22.23
N LEU A 78 12.33 1.16 21.37
CA LEU A 78 11.88 0.01 20.57
C LEU A 78 11.56 -1.17 21.48
N LYS A 79 10.33 -1.66 21.39
CA LYS A 79 9.87 -2.85 22.12
C LYS A 79 10.20 -4.10 21.33
N GLU A 80 11.16 -4.88 21.82
CA GLU A 80 11.54 -6.18 21.27
C GLU A 80 10.65 -7.29 21.86
N THR A 81 9.95 -8.03 21.01
CA THR A 81 9.20 -9.23 21.41
C THR A 81 9.87 -10.48 20.85
N ARG A 82 10.25 -11.38 21.75
CA ARG A 82 10.95 -12.63 21.44
C ARG A 82 9.96 -13.78 21.27
N HIS A 83 9.91 -14.36 20.08
CA HIS A 83 9.15 -15.58 19.82
C HIS A 83 10.11 -16.78 19.74
N ARG A 84 9.97 -17.73 20.66
CA ARG A 84 10.71 -19.00 20.60
C ARG A 84 9.80 -20.05 20.01
N SER A 85 10.17 -20.57 18.85
CA SER A 85 9.51 -21.71 18.20
C SER A 85 10.44 -22.92 18.20
N GLY A 86 9.92 -24.09 18.56
CA GLY A 86 10.71 -25.32 18.70
C GLY A 86 11.48 -25.43 20.02
N GLY A 87 11.63 -26.67 20.49
CA GLY A 87 12.27 -27.00 21.77
C GLY A 87 11.92 -28.40 22.30
N GLY A 88 11.60 -29.34 21.41
CA GLY A 88 11.38 -30.75 21.76
C GLY A 88 12.65 -31.59 21.57
N LYS A 89 12.71 -32.77 22.19
CA LYS A 89 13.85 -33.72 22.10
C LYS A 89 14.32 -33.87 20.64
N GLY A 90 15.46 -33.27 20.33
CA GLY A 90 16.18 -33.45 19.06
C GLY A 90 16.02 -32.36 17.98
N ARG A 91 15.23 -31.29 18.19
CA ARG A 91 15.11 -30.21 17.18
C ARG A 91 15.59 -28.86 17.72
N PRO A 92 16.46 -28.12 16.99
CA PRO A 92 16.95 -26.82 17.42
C PRO A 92 15.80 -25.79 17.55
N SER A 93 15.83 -25.01 18.62
CA SER A 93 14.89 -23.90 18.83
C SER A 93 15.24 -22.72 17.92
N VAL A 94 14.28 -22.22 17.15
CA VAL A 94 14.42 -21.00 16.35
C VAL A 94 13.77 -19.86 17.13
N THR A 95 14.58 -18.86 17.47
CA THR A 95 14.11 -17.64 18.12
C THR A 95 13.99 -16.55 17.06
N SER A 96 12.78 -16.05 16.82
CA SER A 96 12.53 -14.85 16.02
C SER A 96 12.29 -13.64 16.93
N TYR A 97 12.65 -12.47 16.44
CA TYR A 97 12.47 -11.18 17.13
C TYR A 97 11.56 -10.31 16.29
N SER A 98 10.62 -9.64 16.94
CA SER A 98 9.79 -8.59 16.33
C SER A 98 9.98 -7.29 17.10
N TYR A 99 9.90 -6.16 16.38
CA TYR A 99 10.13 -4.84 16.92
C TYR A 99 8.88 -3.99 16.69
N SER A 100 8.47 -3.26 17.72
CA SER A 100 7.38 -2.29 17.64
C SER A 100 7.76 -0.99 18.36
N ALA A 101 7.13 0.12 18.00
CA ALA A 101 7.34 1.40 18.67
C ALA A 101 6.04 2.19 18.82
N SER A 102 5.96 2.94 19.91
CA SER A 102 4.89 3.92 20.16
C SER A 102 5.46 5.33 20.02
N PHE A 103 4.79 6.21 19.27
CA PHE A 103 5.28 7.58 19.03
C PHE A 103 4.15 8.53 18.60
N ALA A 104 4.39 9.83 18.79
CA ALA A 104 3.47 10.91 18.46
C ALA A 104 4.09 11.88 17.45
N VAL A 105 3.30 12.29 16.47
CA VAL A 105 3.73 13.12 15.34
C VAL A 105 2.85 14.36 15.22
N ALA A 106 3.42 15.55 15.42
CA ALA A 106 2.75 16.83 15.20
C ALA A 106 2.57 17.12 13.71
N LEU A 107 1.37 17.62 13.36
CA LEU A 107 0.92 17.84 11.98
C LEU A 107 0.67 19.32 11.68
N SER A 108 0.00 20.03 12.60
CA SER A 108 -0.34 21.44 12.40
C SER A 108 -0.39 22.23 13.68
N ALA A 109 0.02 23.50 13.64
CA ALA A 109 -0.15 24.49 14.71
C ALA A 109 -1.54 25.16 14.70
N ARG A 110 -2.56 24.47 14.18
CA ARG A 110 -3.98 24.79 14.32
C ARG A 110 -4.80 23.50 14.31
N ALA A 111 -6.09 23.63 14.59
CA ALA A 111 -7.01 22.50 14.54
C ALA A 111 -7.19 21.96 13.11
N VAL A 112 -7.31 20.64 13.00
CA VAL A 112 -7.58 19.89 11.76
C VAL A 112 -8.81 19.01 11.92
N ARG A 113 -9.48 18.68 10.82
CA ARG A 113 -10.70 17.85 10.85
C ARG A 113 -10.36 16.37 10.86
N SER A 114 -9.49 15.93 9.96
CA SER A 114 -9.16 14.53 9.81
C SER A 114 -7.80 14.30 9.16
N VAL A 115 -7.30 13.07 9.33
CA VAL A 115 -6.22 12.50 8.52
C VAL A 115 -6.84 11.46 7.62
N ARG A 116 -6.63 11.58 6.31
CA ARG A 116 -7.16 10.65 5.30
C ARG A 116 -6.18 9.50 5.09
N ARG A 117 -5.16 9.73 4.27
CA ARG A 117 -4.12 8.74 3.96
C ARG A 117 -2.83 9.04 4.72
N ILE A 118 -2.08 7.98 5.04
CA ILE A 118 -0.77 8.08 5.69
C ILE A 118 0.21 7.25 4.88
N TRP A 119 1.41 7.78 4.66
CA TRP A 119 2.50 7.04 4.03
C TRP A 119 3.71 6.96 4.95
N ALA A 120 4.35 5.80 5.00
CA ALA A 120 5.58 5.49 5.71
C ALA A 120 6.68 5.14 4.70
N ASP A 121 7.79 5.87 4.70
CA ASP A 121 8.90 5.71 3.74
C ASP A 121 8.44 5.73 2.27
N GLY A 122 7.35 6.45 1.99
CA GLY A 122 6.72 6.56 0.67
C GLY A 122 5.66 5.49 0.36
N ASN A 123 5.56 4.42 1.16
CA ASN A 123 4.55 3.38 1.02
C ASN A 123 3.28 3.73 1.79
N LEU A 124 2.11 3.34 1.29
CA LEU A 124 0.82 3.57 1.92
C LEU A 124 0.72 2.76 3.22
N LEU A 125 0.70 3.46 4.36
CA LEU A 125 0.50 2.88 5.69
C LEU A 125 -0.98 2.84 6.07
N ARG A 126 -1.74 3.88 5.70
CA ARG A 126 -3.18 3.99 5.96
C ARG A 126 -3.93 4.40 4.70
N GLY A 127 -4.93 3.62 4.32
CA GLY A 127 -5.82 3.88 3.20
C GLY A 127 -6.85 4.97 3.45
N ALA A 128 -7.55 5.40 2.41
CA ALA A 128 -8.62 6.40 2.47
C ALA A 128 -9.84 5.90 3.25
N ALA A 129 -10.06 4.58 3.29
CA ALA A 129 -11.08 3.93 4.13
C ALA A 129 -10.68 3.90 5.62
N GLY A 130 -9.45 4.30 5.93
CA GLY A 130 -8.91 4.36 7.27
C GLY A 130 -8.28 3.07 7.79
N ASP A 131 -8.16 2.07 6.92
CA ASP A 131 -7.52 0.79 7.21
C ASP A 131 -5.99 0.90 7.15
N PHE A 132 -5.33 0.24 8.10
CA PHE A 132 -3.87 0.18 8.16
C PHE A 132 -3.32 -1.02 7.40
N LYS A 133 -2.19 -0.84 6.74
CA LYS A 133 -1.52 -1.89 5.95
C LYS A 133 -0.46 -2.65 6.76
N THR A 134 -0.05 -2.10 7.90
CA THR A 134 0.88 -2.71 8.87
C THR A 134 0.18 -2.83 10.23
N GLU A 135 0.50 -3.88 10.97
CA GLU A 135 0.01 -4.11 12.33
C GLU A 135 0.39 -2.95 13.27
N LEU A 136 -0.58 -2.50 14.07
CA LEU A 136 -0.38 -1.56 15.17
C LEU A 136 -1.40 -1.86 16.29
N GLY A 137 -1.10 -1.45 17.51
CA GLY A 137 -2.02 -1.55 18.65
C GLY A 137 -3.20 -0.58 18.52
N ALA A 138 -2.92 0.71 18.32
CA ALA A 138 -3.94 1.74 18.18
C ALA A 138 -3.43 2.99 17.46
N PHE A 139 -4.34 3.67 16.74
CA PHE A 139 -4.10 4.99 16.16
C PHE A 139 -5.06 6.00 16.78
N ARG A 140 -4.54 7.14 17.23
CA ARG A 140 -5.34 8.25 17.76
C ARG A 140 -4.96 9.55 17.07
N LEU A 141 -5.97 10.29 16.59
CA LEU A 141 -5.80 11.64 16.08
C LEU A 141 -6.30 12.63 17.12
N HIS A 142 -5.41 13.51 17.55
CA HIS A 142 -5.70 14.69 18.36
C HIS A 142 -5.85 15.87 17.41
N SER A 143 -7.07 16.42 17.32
CA SER A 143 -7.44 17.41 16.30
C SER A 143 -6.81 18.78 16.52
N GLY A 144 -6.24 19.07 17.69
CA GLY A 144 -5.55 20.32 17.99
C GLY A 144 -6.43 21.44 18.57
N GLY A 145 -7.58 21.09 19.17
CA GLY A 145 -8.41 22.05 19.90
C GLY A 145 -7.74 22.58 21.18
N GLU A 146 -8.19 23.75 21.65
CA GLU A 146 -7.71 24.35 22.91
C GLU A 146 -8.22 23.60 24.16
N ASP A 147 -9.31 22.85 24.03
CA ASP A 147 -9.92 22.02 25.06
C ASP A 147 -9.41 20.57 25.04
N GLN A 148 -8.48 20.24 24.16
CA GLN A 148 -7.96 18.88 23.99
C GLN A 148 -7.33 18.33 25.28
N ALA A 149 -7.60 17.06 25.53
CA ALA A 149 -7.09 16.31 26.67
C ALA A 149 -5.68 15.76 26.41
N VAL A 150 -5.01 15.34 27.48
CA VAL A 150 -3.73 14.65 27.40
C VAL A 150 -3.93 13.25 26.80
N ASP A 151 -3.02 12.81 25.91
CA ASP A 151 -3.06 11.43 25.39
C ASP A 151 -2.78 10.39 26.50
N PRO A 152 -3.62 9.36 26.66
CA PRO A 152 -3.48 8.39 27.74
C PRO A 152 -2.21 7.53 27.66
N LEU A 153 -1.70 7.23 26.46
CA LEU A 153 -0.49 6.43 26.30
C LEU A 153 0.75 7.24 26.71
N ILE A 154 0.83 8.49 26.27
CA ILE A 154 1.90 9.39 26.67
C ILE A 154 1.82 9.65 28.18
N ALA A 155 0.62 9.90 28.72
CA ALA A 155 0.40 10.09 30.15
C ALA A 155 0.79 8.87 31.00
N ALA A 156 0.59 7.66 30.49
CA ALA A 156 1.01 6.44 31.16
C ALA A 156 2.53 6.29 31.19
N ALA A 157 3.23 6.73 30.14
CA ALA A 157 4.69 6.65 30.04
C ALA A 157 5.41 7.76 30.83
N GLU A 158 4.95 9.01 30.71
CA GLU A 158 5.62 10.19 31.28
C GLU A 158 5.01 10.67 32.60
N GLY A 159 3.78 10.23 32.92
CA GLY A 159 3.00 10.67 34.07
C GLY A 159 2.04 11.82 33.74
N VAL A 160 0.81 11.74 34.27
CA VAL A 160 -0.30 12.67 33.98
C VAL A 160 0.06 14.14 34.25
N GLY A 161 0.82 14.43 35.30
CA GLY A 161 1.19 15.79 35.68
C GLY A 161 2.31 16.41 34.83
N ALA A 162 3.08 15.59 34.12
CA ALA A 162 4.21 16.03 33.29
C ALA A 162 3.88 16.05 31.79
N THR A 163 2.77 15.41 31.39
CA THR A 163 2.43 15.23 29.99
C THR A 163 1.66 16.43 29.44
N PRO A 164 2.18 17.13 28.43
CA PRO A 164 1.44 18.21 27.77
C PRO A 164 0.29 17.67 26.93
N ALA A 165 -0.85 18.36 26.93
CA ALA A 165 -1.98 18.06 26.04
C ALA A 165 -1.77 18.58 24.59
N HIS A 166 -0.66 19.29 24.35
CA HIS A 166 -0.34 19.95 23.08
C HIS A 166 -1.53 20.73 22.48
N ARG A 167 -2.21 21.53 23.32
CA ARG A 167 -3.35 22.37 22.91
C ARG A 167 -2.96 23.32 21.78
N GLY A 168 -3.86 23.49 20.82
CA GLY A 168 -3.60 24.26 19.60
C GLY A 168 -2.73 23.54 18.55
N ILE A 169 -2.27 22.31 18.83
CA ILE A 169 -1.46 21.50 17.92
C ILE A 169 -2.18 20.21 17.59
N ALA A 170 -2.45 19.98 16.31
CA ALA A 170 -2.94 18.70 15.81
C ALA A 170 -1.79 17.70 15.74
N TYR A 171 -1.97 16.50 16.31
CA TYR A 171 -0.96 15.44 16.28
C TYR A 171 -1.58 14.04 16.22
N ALA A 172 -0.85 13.09 15.65
CA ALA A 172 -1.24 11.70 15.55
C ALA A 172 -0.38 10.82 16.45
N VAL A 173 -0.99 9.87 17.15
CA VAL A 173 -0.32 8.91 18.03
C VAL A 173 -0.46 7.51 17.44
N PHE A 174 0.68 6.82 17.32
CA PHE A 174 0.77 5.41 16.94
C PHE A 174 1.19 4.63 18.17
N GLU A 175 0.44 3.59 18.49
CA GLU A 175 0.71 2.67 19.59
C GLU A 175 1.16 1.32 19.03
N ASP A 176 2.32 0.84 19.47
CA ASP A 176 2.92 -0.45 19.11
C ASP A 176 2.90 -0.74 17.59
N LEU A 177 3.27 0.24 16.75
CA LEU A 177 3.40 0.06 15.31
C LEU A 177 4.51 -0.97 15.02
N SER A 178 4.18 -2.03 14.28
CA SER A 178 5.16 -3.03 13.86
C SER A 178 6.19 -2.44 12.90
N LEU A 179 7.47 -2.69 13.16
CA LEU A 179 8.59 -2.11 12.42
C LEU A 179 9.29 -3.09 11.46
N ALA A 180 8.74 -4.29 11.31
CA ALA A 180 9.31 -5.34 10.46
C ALA A 180 9.47 -4.86 9.01
N ASP A 181 8.47 -4.15 8.49
CA ASP A 181 8.47 -3.61 7.12
C ASP A 181 9.40 -2.39 6.95
N TYR A 182 9.87 -1.82 8.05
CA TYR A 182 10.59 -0.55 8.09
C TYR A 182 12.02 -0.71 8.61
N GLY A 183 12.63 -1.88 8.43
CA GLY A 183 14.01 -2.12 8.85
C GLY A 183 14.24 -1.92 10.35
N ASN A 184 13.22 -2.17 11.18
CA ASN A 184 13.24 -2.04 12.63
C ASN A 184 13.57 -0.61 13.13
N ARG A 185 13.12 0.42 12.40
CA ARG A 185 13.19 1.83 12.83
C ARG A 185 11.85 2.52 12.61
N ILE A 186 11.64 3.65 13.31
CA ILE A 186 10.50 4.53 13.05
C ILE A 186 10.64 5.09 11.62
N PRO A 187 9.65 4.86 10.73
CA PRO A 187 9.71 5.32 9.34
C PRO A 187 9.45 6.83 9.22
N SER A 188 9.81 7.42 8.08
CA SER A 188 9.43 8.80 7.77
C SER A 188 7.97 8.85 7.33
N LEU A 189 7.14 9.60 8.06
CA LEU A 189 5.70 9.65 7.87
C LEU A 189 5.23 10.94 7.20
N THR A 190 4.31 10.78 6.27
CA THR A 190 3.58 11.89 5.64
C THR A 190 2.09 11.64 5.70
N PHE A 191 1.32 12.70 5.85
CA PHE A 191 -0.09 12.66 6.18
C PHE A 191 -0.86 13.52 5.20
N GLU A 192 -1.88 12.97 4.56
CA GLU A 192 -2.89 13.78 3.89
C GLU A 192 -3.88 14.29 4.95
N VAL A 193 -3.75 15.57 5.26
CA VAL A 193 -4.48 16.25 6.32
C VAL A 193 -5.57 17.11 5.70
N GLU A 194 -6.80 16.91 6.17
CA GLU A 194 -7.93 17.79 5.88
C GLU A 194 -8.10 18.75 7.07
N ALA A 195 -7.64 19.98 6.91
CA ALA A 195 -7.76 21.02 7.92
C ALA A 195 -9.11 21.76 7.84
N ASP A 196 -9.66 21.88 6.63
CA ASP A 196 -10.94 22.54 6.33
C ASP A 196 -11.78 21.66 5.37
N GLU A 197 -13.11 21.82 5.39
CA GLU A 197 -14.06 21.04 4.58
C GLU A 197 -13.90 21.25 3.05
N GLY A 198 -13.15 22.27 2.64
CA GLY A 198 -12.88 22.55 1.24
C GLY A 198 -11.85 23.67 1.05
N PRO A 199 -11.79 24.26 -0.16
CA PRO A 199 -10.92 25.39 -0.43
C PRO A 199 -11.19 26.57 0.50
N VAL A 200 -10.12 27.18 1.01
CA VAL A 200 -10.20 28.28 1.99
C VAL A 200 -10.07 29.62 1.29
N ALA A 201 -11.00 30.53 1.55
CA ALA A 201 -10.93 31.89 1.04
C ALA A 201 -9.68 32.61 1.58
N ILE A 202 -8.93 33.26 0.69
CA ILE A 202 -7.66 33.94 1.04
C ILE A 202 -7.88 35.02 2.10
N ALA A 203 -9.01 35.72 2.05
CA ALA A 203 -9.39 36.70 3.06
C ALA A 203 -9.59 36.08 4.46
N GLY A 204 -10.25 34.92 4.54
CA GLY A 204 -10.45 34.20 5.80
C GLY A 204 -9.14 33.70 6.40
N LEU A 205 -8.26 33.15 5.56
CA LEU A 205 -6.91 32.74 5.95
C LEU A 205 -6.10 33.92 6.49
N ALA A 206 -6.13 35.07 5.80
CA ALA A 206 -5.42 36.27 6.25
C ALA A 206 -5.99 36.84 7.56
N ALA A 207 -7.31 36.83 7.73
CA ALA A 207 -7.95 37.21 8.98
C ALA A 207 -7.51 36.30 10.13
N GLU A 208 -7.51 34.98 9.93
CA GLU A 208 -7.10 34.02 10.97
C GLU A 208 -5.62 34.17 11.34
N LEU A 209 -4.72 34.25 10.36
CA LEU A 209 -3.30 34.41 10.62
C LEU A 209 -2.96 35.73 11.34
N SER A 210 -3.71 36.80 11.04
CA SER A 210 -3.51 38.12 11.63
C SER A 210 -4.29 38.39 12.91
N GLY A 211 -5.11 37.45 13.39
CA GLY A 211 -5.99 37.68 14.53
C GLY A 211 -7.12 38.69 14.25
N GLY A 212 -7.57 38.78 13.00
CA GLY A 212 -8.66 39.65 12.55
C GLY A 212 -8.23 41.04 12.08
N ILE A 213 -6.93 41.35 12.10
CA ILE A 213 -6.41 42.67 11.69
C ILE A 213 -6.49 42.87 10.17
N LEU A 214 -6.25 41.82 9.39
CA LEU A 214 -6.28 41.84 7.93
C LEU A 214 -7.63 41.36 7.42
N THR A 215 -8.28 42.19 6.61
CA THR A 215 -9.53 41.85 5.92
C THR A 215 -9.34 41.87 4.41
N GLY A 216 -10.33 41.43 3.65
CA GLY A 216 -10.30 41.48 2.19
C GLY A 216 -11.54 40.84 1.59
N ASP A 217 -11.82 41.16 0.33
CA ASP A 217 -12.98 40.61 -0.40
C ASP A 217 -12.58 40.24 -1.82
N GLY A 218 -13.22 39.21 -2.37
CA GLY A 218 -13.02 38.81 -3.77
C GLY A 218 -11.61 38.32 -4.11
N LEU A 219 -10.84 37.84 -3.12
CA LEU A 219 -9.43 37.46 -3.31
C LEU A 219 -9.23 36.04 -3.88
N GLY A 220 -10.32 35.27 -4.03
CA GLY A 220 -10.26 33.86 -4.40
C GLY A 220 -10.01 32.93 -3.21
N ALA A 221 -9.75 31.66 -3.49
CA ALA A 221 -9.55 30.61 -2.51
C ALA A 221 -8.37 29.70 -2.91
N VAL A 222 -7.82 28.99 -1.92
CA VAL A 222 -6.76 27.99 -2.11
C VAL A 222 -7.25 26.62 -1.65
N ALA A 223 -6.95 25.57 -2.43
CA ALA A 223 -7.34 24.20 -2.11
C ALA A 223 -6.63 23.65 -0.86
N GLY A 224 -5.40 24.10 -0.62
CA GLY A 224 -4.68 23.84 0.61
C GLY A 224 -3.40 24.66 0.71
N MET A 225 -2.95 24.98 1.93
CA MET A 225 -1.73 25.75 2.16
C MET A 225 -1.09 25.38 3.51
N ALA A 226 0.22 25.25 3.54
CA ALA A 226 1.01 25.22 4.77
C ALA A 226 1.56 26.62 5.05
N ALA A 227 0.90 27.36 5.94
CA ALA A 227 1.31 28.68 6.35
C ALA A 227 2.41 28.58 7.42
N GLY A 228 3.61 29.03 7.09
CA GLY A 228 4.79 29.11 7.96
C GLY A 228 5.58 30.39 7.67
N GLY A 229 6.53 30.73 8.55
CA GLY A 229 7.18 32.04 8.61
C GLY A 229 7.49 32.50 10.04
N ALA A 230 8.38 33.48 10.20
CA ALA A 230 8.67 34.06 11.50
C ALA A 230 7.52 34.96 12.01
N ASP A 231 6.71 35.50 11.08
CA ASP A 231 5.58 36.37 11.37
C ASP A 231 4.43 36.21 10.35
N VAL A 232 3.37 37.00 10.53
CA VAL A 232 2.17 36.98 9.66
C VAL A 232 2.50 37.43 8.23
N GLY A 233 3.40 38.40 8.07
CA GLY A 233 3.85 38.87 6.77
C GLY A 233 4.56 37.75 6.01
N ASP A 234 5.42 37.02 6.70
CA ASP A 234 6.08 35.86 6.13
C ASP A 234 5.08 34.79 5.70
N ALA A 235 4.08 34.48 6.53
CA ALA A 235 3.08 33.47 6.23
C ALA A 235 2.17 33.83 5.05
N LEU A 236 1.87 35.13 4.86
CA LEU A 236 1.04 35.64 3.76
C LEU A 236 1.83 35.95 2.48
N ALA A 237 3.15 36.10 2.55
CA ALA A 237 4.00 36.42 1.40
C ALA A 237 3.76 35.49 0.19
N PRO A 238 3.64 34.15 0.34
CA PRO A 238 3.36 33.28 -0.81
C PRO A 238 2.01 33.54 -1.47
N LEU A 239 0.99 33.97 -0.71
CA LEU A 239 -0.32 34.35 -1.26
C LEU A 239 -0.26 35.70 -1.95
N ALA A 240 0.40 36.68 -1.32
CA ALA A 240 0.60 38.00 -1.93
C ALA A 240 1.40 37.89 -3.23
N GLU A 241 2.45 37.07 -3.22
CA GLU A 241 3.23 36.75 -4.40
C GLU A 241 2.37 36.00 -5.41
N ALA A 242 1.76 34.86 -5.11
CA ALA A 242 0.98 34.10 -6.09
C ALA A 242 -0.16 34.93 -6.70
N PHE A 243 -0.99 35.57 -5.88
CA PHE A 243 -2.23 36.19 -6.34
C PHE A 243 -2.07 37.66 -6.77
N GLY A 244 -0.91 38.28 -6.50
CA GLY A 244 -0.68 39.70 -6.81
C GLY A 244 -1.50 40.61 -5.88
N LEU A 245 -1.53 40.26 -4.60
CA LEU A 245 -2.31 40.99 -3.59
C LEU A 245 -1.54 42.21 -3.13
N ALA A 246 -2.25 43.32 -2.95
CA ALA A 246 -1.75 44.55 -2.36
C ALA A 246 -2.30 44.71 -0.94
N LEU A 247 -1.48 45.24 -0.05
CA LEU A 247 -1.88 45.65 1.29
C LEU A 247 -2.21 47.14 1.26
N VAL A 248 -3.43 47.50 1.66
CA VAL A 248 -3.93 48.88 1.69
C VAL A 248 -4.29 49.24 3.12
N ALA A 249 -3.97 50.46 3.54
CA ALA A 249 -4.43 51.01 4.80
C ALA A 249 -5.72 51.81 4.58
N GLU A 250 -6.78 51.45 5.30
CA GLU A 250 -8.07 52.13 5.35
C GLU A 250 -8.33 52.62 6.79
N GLU A 251 -9.32 53.50 6.99
CA GLU A 251 -9.68 53.99 8.35
C GLU A 251 -10.06 52.85 9.30
N ALA A 252 -10.65 51.76 8.77
CA ALA A 252 -11.06 50.59 9.55
C ALA A 252 -9.92 49.59 9.84
N GLY A 253 -8.74 49.76 9.24
CA GLY A 253 -7.60 48.86 9.42
C GLY A 253 -6.89 48.51 8.11
N LEU A 254 -6.16 47.39 8.11
CA LEU A 254 -5.43 46.92 6.94
C LEU A 254 -6.29 45.97 6.10
N ARG A 255 -6.27 46.16 4.78
CA ARG A 255 -7.05 45.37 3.82
C ARG A 255 -6.18 44.81 2.71
N LEU A 256 -6.38 43.55 2.38
CA LEU A 256 -5.84 42.90 1.19
C LEU A 256 -6.78 43.15 0.01
N ARG A 257 -6.20 43.60 -1.11
CA ARG A 257 -6.90 43.88 -2.37
C ARG A 257 -6.21 43.14 -3.51
N ALA A 258 -6.98 42.53 -4.41
CA ALA A 258 -6.42 42.01 -5.66
C ALA A 258 -5.95 43.18 -6.55
N GLY A 259 -4.75 43.06 -7.15
CA GLY A 259 -4.16 44.14 -7.95
C GLY A 259 -4.90 44.49 -9.25
N ASP A 260 -5.91 43.72 -9.63
CA ASP A 260 -6.62 43.82 -10.92
C ASP A 260 -8.03 44.41 -10.77
N ALA A 261 -8.22 45.40 -9.88
CA ALA A 261 -9.51 46.06 -9.71
C ALA A 261 -10.00 46.68 -11.04
N GLU A 262 -11.23 46.34 -11.43
CA GLU A 262 -11.85 46.81 -12.68
C GLU A 262 -11.98 48.33 -12.71
N GLY A 263 -11.53 48.92 -13.83
CA GLY A 263 -11.63 50.36 -14.09
C GLY A 263 -10.32 51.11 -13.85
N ALA A 264 -9.62 51.45 -14.94
CA ALA A 264 -8.48 52.36 -14.84
C ALA A 264 -9.00 53.80 -14.70
N THR A 265 -8.72 54.45 -13.57
CA THR A 265 -9.09 55.86 -13.42
C THR A 265 -8.20 56.71 -14.35
N ALA A 266 -8.80 57.67 -15.05
CA ALA A 266 -8.06 58.52 -15.99
C ALA A 266 -7.26 59.61 -15.26
N ILE A 267 -5.98 59.73 -15.57
CA ILE A 267 -5.16 60.91 -15.26
C ILE A 267 -5.09 61.75 -16.53
N ALA A 268 -5.83 62.87 -16.54
CA ALA A 268 -5.86 63.80 -17.65
C ALA A 268 -4.52 64.52 -17.82
N ALA A 269 -4.19 64.91 -19.05
CA ALA A 269 -2.97 65.66 -19.34
C ALA A 269 -2.90 66.99 -18.58
N GLY A 270 -4.06 67.59 -18.27
CA GLY A 270 -4.18 68.80 -17.47
C GLY A 270 -3.82 68.62 -15.99
N ALA A 271 -3.76 67.39 -15.47
CA ALA A 271 -3.37 67.11 -14.08
C ALA A 271 -1.85 67.15 -13.87
N LEU A 272 -1.06 67.15 -14.94
CA LEU A 272 0.40 67.14 -14.90
C LEU A 272 0.95 68.55 -14.67
N CYS A 273 1.89 68.67 -13.73
CA CYS A 273 2.59 69.92 -13.47
C CYS A 273 3.51 70.27 -14.65
N ARG A 274 3.45 71.53 -15.11
CA ARG A 274 4.42 72.09 -16.07
C ARG A 274 5.56 72.83 -15.38
N SER A 275 5.31 73.32 -14.17
CA SER A 275 6.30 73.96 -13.32
C SER A 275 5.94 73.78 -11.84
N VAL A 276 6.95 73.85 -10.98
CA VAL A 276 6.82 73.83 -9.52
C VAL A 276 7.72 74.92 -8.97
N ASN A 277 7.19 75.79 -8.10
CA ASN A 277 7.90 76.93 -7.51
C ASN A 277 8.65 77.79 -8.56
N GLY A 278 8.01 78.02 -9.71
CA GLY A 278 8.58 78.83 -10.80
C GLY A 278 9.63 78.13 -11.68
N ARG A 279 10.00 76.87 -11.39
CA ARG A 279 10.91 76.07 -12.23
C ARG A 279 10.12 75.15 -13.16
N ALA A 280 10.38 75.23 -14.46
CA ALA A 280 9.81 74.30 -15.43
C ALA A 280 10.29 72.86 -15.16
N LEU A 281 9.41 71.89 -15.35
CA LEU A 281 9.72 70.47 -15.19
C LEU A 281 8.99 69.62 -16.21
N ASN A 282 9.43 68.38 -16.38
CA ASN A 282 8.69 67.40 -17.15
C ASN A 282 7.68 66.68 -16.25
N GLY A 283 6.39 66.88 -16.53
CA GLY A 283 5.30 66.28 -15.75
C GLY A 283 5.16 64.77 -15.95
N CYS A 284 5.77 64.21 -17.01
CA CYS A 284 5.75 62.79 -17.32
C CYS A 284 7.13 62.31 -17.81
N GLU A 285 7.79 61.46 -17.03
CA GLU A 285 9.05 60.81 -17.39
C GLU A 285 8.82 59.32 -17.59
N HIS A 286 9.13 58.81 -18.79
CA HIS A 286 8.97 57.40 -19.14
C HIS A 286 10.34 56.73 -19.23
N SER A 287 10.46 55.53 -18.66
CA SER A 287 11.69 54.74 -18.66
C SER A 287 11.40 53.28 -19.00
N GLY A 288 12.39 52.60 -19.59
CA GLY A 288 12.32 51.20 -19.98
C GLY A 288 13.50 50.42 -19.42
N GLY A 289 13.23 49.34 -18.70
CA GLY A 289 14.24 48.40 -18.23
C GLY A 289 14.81 47.52 -19.33
N SER A 290 16.04 47.03 -19.11
CA SER A 290 16.72 46.06 -19.99
C SER A 290 15.96 44.72 -20.05
N ALA A 291 16.12 43.98 -21.15
CA ALA A 291 15.63 42.60 -21.22
C ALA A 291 16.35 41.67 -20.23
N ASP A 292 17.60 41.99 -19.86
CA ASP A 292 18.38 41.17 -18.94
C ASP A 292 17.99 41.35 -17.46
N SER A 293 17.20 42.38 -17.14
CA SER A 293 16.72 42.64 -15.78
C SER A 293 15.39 41.96 -15.45
N VAL A 294 14.83 41.16 -16.37
CA VAL A 294 13.57 40.43 -16.17
C VAL A 294 13.74 38.96 -16.58
N PRO A 295 12.98 38.04 -15.96
CA PRO A 295 13.10 36.61 -16.27
C PRO A 295 12.67 36.31 -17.70
N ALA A 296 13.46 35.55 -18.45
CA ALA A 296 13.09 34.93 -19.72
C ALA A 296 12.29 33.63 -19.51
N ALA A 297 12.48 32.97 -18.36
CA ALA A 297 11.68 31.84 -17.94
C ALA A 297 11.31 31.94 -16.46
N LEU A 298 10.12 31.44 -16.11
CA LEU A 298 9.63 31.40 -14.75
C LEU A 298 9.11 29.99 -14.43
N SER A 299 9.56 29.42 -13.33
CA SER A 299 9.07 28.16 -12.78
C SER A 299 8.31 28.36 -11.47
N VAL A 300 7.19 27.65 -11.33
CA VAL A 300 6.40 27.60 -10.09
C VAL A 300 6.45 26.17 -9.56
N ARG A 301 6.90 26.02 -8.32
CA ARG A 301 6.89 24.78 -7.56
C ARG A 301 5.71 24.79 -6.59
N TYR A 302 4.97 23.69 -6.52
CA TYR A 302 3.71 23.58 -5.79
C TYR A 302 3.43 22.13 -5.37
N HIS A 303 2.45 21.90 -4.50
CA HIS A 303 1.96 20.55 -4.19
C HIS A 303 0.84 20.17 -5.15
N ASP A 304 0.96 19.03 -5.84
CA ASP A 304 0.00 18.61 -6.87
C ASP A 304 -0.98 17.53 -6.34
N PRO A 305 -2.27 17.86 -6.10
CA PRO A 305 -3.24 16.88 -5.61
C PRO A 305 -3.41 15.65 -6.52
N ALA A 306 -3.22 15.80 -7.85
CA ALA A 306 -3.33 14.67 -8.78
C ALA A 306 -2.18 13.66 -8.60
N ARG A 307 -1.09 14.07 -7.96
CA ARG A 307 0.11 13.26 -7.67
C ARG A 307 0.32 13.04 -6.18
N ASP A 308 -0.77 12.79 -5.43
CA ASP A 308 -0.73 12.58 -3.97
C ASP A 308 0.08 13.68 -3.26
N TYR A 309 -0.11 14.92 -3.71
CA TYR A 309 0.52 16.14 -3.20
C TYR A 309 2.06 16.16 -3.28
N GLN A 310 2.65 15.29 -4.11
CA GLN A 310 4.06 15.41 -4.47
C GLN A 310 4.35 16.76 -5.12
N THR A 311 5.60 17.20 -4.98
CA THR A 311 6.07 18.46 -5.55
C THR A 311 5.98 18.43 -7.08
N GLY A 312 5.13 19.28 -7.64
CA GLY A 312 5.05 19.59 -9.06
C GLY A 312 5.88 20.83 -9.41
N VAL A 313 6.34 20.90 -10.66
CA VAL A 313 6.98 22.12 -11.20
C VAL A 313 6.39 22.41 -12.57
N GLN A 314 5.85 23.61 -12.76
CA GLN A 314 5.45 24.13 -14.06
C GLN A 314 6.40 25.24 -14.47
N ARG A 315 6.89 25.19 -15.71
CA ARG A 315 7.80 26.19 -16.26
C ARG A 315 7.20 26.79 -17.52
N ILE A 316 7.29 28.12 -17.61
CA ILE A 316 6.99 28.85 -18.83
C ILE A 316 8.17 29.69 -19.26
N GLY A 317 8.46 29.69 -20.55
CA GLY A 317 9.51 30.49 -21.16
C GLY A 317 8.91 31.45 -22.18
N ARG A 318 9.56 32.60 -22.36
CA ARG A 318 9.26 33.54 -23.42
C ARG A 318 10.37 33.48 -24.47
N PRO A 319 10.05 33.31 -25.77
CA PRO A 319 11.02 33.48 -26.84
C PRO A 319 11.50 34.92 -26.91
N GLY A 320 12.80 35.15 -27.07
CA GLY A 320 13.38 36.48 -27.23
C GLY A 320 14.65 36.72 -26.41
N PRO A 321 15.11 37.98 -26.29
CA PRO A 321 16.29 38.34 -25.51
C PRO A 321 16.05 38.19 -23.99
N GLY A 322 17.14 38.05 -23.22
CA GLY A 322 17.11 37.81 -21.78
C GLY A 322 17.53 36.37 -21.43
N ARG A 323 18.29 36.21 -20.33
CA ARG A 323 18.82 34.91 -19.86
C ARG A 323 18.45 34.58 -18.43
N LEU A 324 17.82 35.51 -17.72
CA LEU A 324 17.46 35.31 -16.32
C LEU A 324 16.36 34.26 -16.19
N GLU A 325 16.52 33.34 -15.27
CA GLU A 325 15.48 32.38 -14.89
C GLU A 325 15.09 32.64 -13.44
N GLN A 326 13.79 32.56 -13.14
CA GLN A 326 13.27 32.79 -11.80
C GLN A 326 12.40 31.62 -11.37
N GLY A 327 12.61 31.13 -10.15
CA GLY A 327 11.75 30.14 -9.51
C GLY A 327 10.94 30.76 -8.38
N ILE A 328 9.69 30.32 -8.23
CA ILE A 328 8.81 30.64 -7.11
C ILE A 328 8.40 29.32 -6.45
N ASP A 329 8.57 29.24 -5.14
CA ASP A 329 8.22 28.08 -4.32
C ASP A 329 6.97 28.41 -3.48
N LEU A 330 5.86 27.73 -3.77
CA LEU A 330 4.57 27.97 -3.12
C LEU A 330 4.17 26.78 -2.25
N PRO A 331 4.04 26.94 -0.92
CA PRO A 331 3.65 25.87 0.01
C PRO A 331 2.14 25.65 -0.02
N MET A 332 1.55 25.51 -1.22
CA MET A 332 0.11 25.37 -1.44
C MET A 332 -0.20 24.31 -2.49
N ALA A 333 -1.41 23.77 -2.40
CA ALA A 333 -1.96 22.82 -3.35
C ALA A 333 -2.49 23.56 -4.59
N LEU A 334 -1.96 23.22 -5.76
CA LEU A 334 -2.40 23.72 -7.06
C LEU A 334 -2.46 22.57 -8.06
N SER A 335 -3.36 22.67 -9.04
CA SER A 335 -3.28 21.86 -10.25
C SER A 335 -2.14 22.33 -11.16
N GLY A 336 -1.69 21.47 -12.08
CA GLY A 336 -0.71 21.87 -13.09
C GLY A 336 -1.18 23.04 -13.96
N GLU A 337 -2.48 23.17 -14.22
CA GLU A 337 -3.04 24.26 -15.01
C GLU A 337 -3.02 25.60 -14.26
N GLU A 338 -3.39 25.61 -12.98
CA GLU A 338 -3.32 26.78 -12.11
C GLU A 338 -1.89 27.27 -11.95
N ALA A 339 -0.94 26.37 -11.67
CA ALA A 339 0.47 26.71 -11.52
C ALA A 339 1.08 27.28 -12.83
N ARG A 340 0.73 26.70 -13.99
CA ARG A 340 1.17 27.21 -15.30
C ARG A 340 0.57 28.58 -15.60
N SER A 341 -0.71 28.77 -15.33
CA SER A 341 -1.41 30.04 -15.53
C SER A 341 -0.84 31.15 -14.65
N LEU A 342 -0.53 30.81 -13.40
CA LEU A 342 0.15 31.68 -12.46
C LEU A 342 1.54 32.07 -12.99
N ALA A 343 2.34 31.10 -13.43
CA ALA A 343 3.67 31.36 -13.96
C ALA A 343 3.63 32.30 -15.17
N ALA A 344 2.68 32.08 -16.09
CA ALA A 344 2.47 32.88 -17.28
C ALA A 344 2.08 34.32 -16.95
N ARG A 345 1.11 34.50 -16.04
CA ARG A 345 0.67 35.83 -15.56
C ARG A 345 1.84 36.60 -14.94
N LYS A 346 2.64 35.94 -14.10
CA LYS A 346 3.82 36.54 -13.45
C LYS A 346 4.91 36.93 -14.43
N LEU A 347 5.23 36.05 -15.38
CA LEU A 347 6.18 36.36 -16.44
C LEU A 347 5.69 37.55 -17.27
N GLY A 348 4.40 37.58 -17.63
CA GLY A 348 3.77 38.70 -18.33
C GLY A 348 3.87 40.02 -17.55
N MET A 349 3.55 40.00 -16.25
CA MET A 349 3.64 41.16 -15.36
C MET A 349 5.07 41.70 -15.26
N ALA A 350 6.08 40.81 -15.12
CA ALA A 350 7.48 41.22 -15.07
C ALA A 350 7.93 41.91 -16.37
N TRP A 351 7.55 41.34 -17.52
CA TRP A 351 7.89 41.89 -18.83
C TRP A 351 7.17 43.20 -19.16
N ALA A 352 5.88 43.30 -18.83
CA ALA A 352 5.15 44.56 -18.97
C ALA A 352 5.77 45.64 -18.08
N GLY A 353 6.09 45.28 -16.83
CA GLY A 353 6.63 46.16 -15.81
C GLY A 353 8.04 46.69 -16.06
N ARG A 354 8.72 46.27 -17.15
CA ARG A 354 9.94 46.95 -17.61
C ARG A 354 9.67 48.40 -17.96
N SER A 355 8.50 48.70 -18.49
CA SER A 355 8.09 50.08 -18.74
C SER A 355 7.62 50.69 -17.43
N THR A 356 8.34 51.71 -16.98
CA THR A 356 8.03 52.50 -15.79
C THR A 356 7.79 53.95 -16.18
N MET A 357 7.04 54.66 -15.35
CA MET A 357 6.68 56.05 -15.59
C MET A 357 6.68 56.79 -14.27
N THR A 358 7.17 58.02 -14.25
CA THR A 358 7.02 58.94 -13.13
C THR A 358 6.14 60.09 -13.57
N LEU A 359 5.06 60.35 -12.85
CA LEU A 359 4.22 61.52 -13.05
C LEU A 359 4.43 62.51 -11.91
N ARG A 360 4.46 63.80 -12.24
CA ARG A 360 4.39 64.89 -11.27
C ARG A 360 3.08 65.62 -11.48
N CYS A 361 2.17 65.48 -10.54
CA CYS A 361 0.80 65.94 -10.63
C CYS A 361 0.48 67.03 -9.59
N GLY A 362 -0.61 67.75 -9.83
CA GLY A 362 -1.22 68.62 -8.82
C GLY A 362 -1.79 67.83 -7.63
N TRP A 363 -2.31 68.55 -6.63
CA TRP A 363 -2.74 67.96 -5.35
C TRP A 363 -3.94 67.01 -5.50
N ASP A 364 -4.73 67.18 -6.56
CA ASP A 364 -5.84 66.28 -6.92
C ASP A 364 -5.40 64.81 -7.07
N ALA A 365 -4.12 64.57 -7.38
CA ALA A 365 -3.56 63.23 -7.50
C ALA A 365 -3.41 62.50 -6.15
N LEU A 366 -3.57 63.19 -5.01
CA LEU A 366 -3.63 62.55 -3.70
C LEU A 366 -4.79 61.57 -3.55
N ARG A 367 -5.84 61.67 -4.38
CA ARG A 367 -6.95 60.70 -4.38
C ARG A 367 -6.53 59.31 -4.88
N HIS A 368 -5.40 59.20 -5.57
CA HIS A 368 -4.89 57.93 -6.06
C HIS A 368 -3.97 57.30 -5.00
N ALA A 369 -4.18 56.03 -4.73
CA ALA A 369 -3.41 55.25 -3.77
C ALA A 369 -2.40 54.33 -4.49
N PRO A 370 -1.28 53.96 -3.83
CA PRO A 370 -0.47 52.84 -4.27
C PRO A 370 -1.32 51.57 -4.49
N GLY A 371 -1.06 50.87 -5.58
CA GLY A 371 -1.83 49.74 -6.07
C GLY A 371 -2.94 50.10 -7.05
N ASP A 372 -3.36 51.36 -7.15
CA ASP A 372 -4.38 51.75 -8.13
C ASP A 372 -3.86 51.63 -9.56
N VAL A 373 -4.72 51.16 -10.45
CA VAL A 373 -4.45 51.11 -11.89
C VAL A 373 -5.07 52.33 -12.55
N VAL A 374 -4.26 53.07 -13.30
CA VAL A 374 -4.66 54.30 -13.98
C VAL A 374 -4.36 54.23 -15.48
N ALA A 375 -5.13 54.99 -16.24
CA ALA A 375 -4.88 55.28 -17.64
C ALA A 375 -4.39 56.73 -17.74
N VAL A 376 -3.23 56.94 -18.34
CA VAL A 376 -2.67 58.30 -18.49
C VAL A 376 -2.98 58.79 -19.89
N GLU A 377 -3.64 59.93 -19.99
CA GLU A 377 -4.02 60.52 -21.27
C GLU A 377 -2.78 60.72 -22.16
N GLY A 378 -2.85 60.24 -23.40
CA GLY A 378 -1.73 60.31 -24.35
C GLY A 378 -0.64 59.24 -24.17
N VAL A 379 -0.71 58.38 -23.14
CA VAL A 379 0.24 57.27 -22.93
C VAL A 379 -0.48 55.93 -23.04
N PRO A 380 -0.07 55.03 -23.96
CA PRO A 380 -0.76 53.77 -24.17
C PRO A 380 -0.58 52.77 -23.02
N GLY A 381 -1.66 52.05 -22.72
CA GLY A 381 -1.66 50.97 -21.74
C GLY A 381 -2.16 51.39 -20.36
N ARG A 382 -2.11 50.44 -19.44
CA ARG A 382 -2.53 50.61 -18.05
C ARG A 382 -1.30 50.63 -17.14
N TRP A 383 -1.36 51.44 -16.11
CA TRP A 383 -0.23 51.74 -15.24
C TRP A 383 -0.65 51.59 -13.79
N ARG A 384 0.03 50.73 -13.04
CA ARG A 384 -0.18 50.59 -11.60
C ARG A 384 0.72 51.58 -10.86
N ILE A 385 0.17 52.31 -9.91
CA ILE A 385 0.94 53.18 -9.01
C ILE A 385 1.66 52.29 -8.00
N GLU A 386 2.99 52.30 -7.99
CA GLU A 386 3.81 51.58 -7.02
C GLU A 386 4.07 52.44 -5.78
N GLU A 387 4.22 53.75 -5.99
CA GLU A 387 4.62 54.69 -4.96
C GLU A 387 3.96 56.04 -5.18
N ARG A 388 3.62 56.70 -4.07
CA ARG A 388 3.10 58.07 -4.03
C ARG A 388 3.88 58.86 -2.99
N GLU A 389 4.50 59.94 -3.43
CA GLU A 389 5.21 60.88 -2.56
C GLU A 389 4.66 62.30 -2.77
N TRP A 390 4.65 63.09 -1.70
CA TRP A 390 4.46 64.54 -1.80
C TRP A 390 5.84 65.20 -1.69
N GLU A 391 6.32 65.76 -2.79
CA GLU A 391 7.62 66.44 -2.84
C GLU A 391 7.47 67.83 -3.46
N ALA A 392 8.11 68.83 -2.86
CA ALA A 392 8.23 70.18 -3.42
C ALA A 392 6.91 70.86 -3.87
N MET A 393 5.75 70.56 -3.26
CA MET A 393 4.40 71.04 -3.66
C MET A 393 3.78 70.35 -4.89
N ALA A 394 4.31 69.18 -5.29
CA ALA A 394 3.72 68.30 -6.29
C ALA A 394 3.57 66.88 -5.75
N VAL A 395 2.61 66.13 -6.29
CA VAL A 395 2.44 64.70 -6.00
C VAL A 395 3.22 63.92 -7.05
N ARG A 396 4.25 63.19 -6.61
CA ARG A 396 5.01 62.26 -7.44
C ARG A 396 4.34 60.90 -7.38
N LEU A 397 3.97 60.37 -8.54
CA LEU A 397 3.49 58.99 -8.70
C LEU A 397 4.54 58.20 -9.47
N ALA A 398 5.07 57.14 -8.88
CA ALA A 398 5.87 56.16 -9.61
C ALA A 398 4.96 55.03 -10.08
N LEU A 399 4.94 54.77 -11.38
CA LEU A 399 4.06 53.81 -12.00
C LEU A 399 4.84 52.73 -12.75
N ARG A 400 4.25 51.54 -12.77
CA ARG A 400 4.72 50.38 -13.51
C ARG A 400 3.64 49.91 -14.47
N ARG A 401 4.02 49.62 -15.71
CA ARG A 401 3.06 49.15 -16.71
C ARG A 401 2.55 47.75 -16.35
N VAL A 402 1.24 47.56 -16.42
CA VAL A 402 0.61 46.25 -16.28
C VAL A 402 0.28 45.67 -17.66
N PRO A 403 0.26 44.33 -17.82
CA PRO A 403 -0.17 43.71 -19.07
C PRO A 403 -1.60 44.15 -19.42
N GLY A 404 -1.87 44.35 -20.72
CA GLY A 404 -3.26 44.51 -21.18
C GLY A 404 -4.01 43.17 -21.16
N ALA A 405 -5.34 43.20 -21.28
CA ALA A 405 -6.14 42.01 -21.55
C ALA A 405 -5.77 41.47 -22.94
N GLY A 406 -4.75 40.60 -23.03
CA GLY A 406 -4.16 40.30 -24.32
C GLY A 406 -3.01 39.30 -24.26
N ALA A 407 -3.34 38.06 -23.95
CA ALA A 407 -2.94 36.86 -24.68
C ALA A 407 -3.54 35.66 -23.92
N ALA A 408 -4.39 34.87 -24.58
CA ALA A 408 -4.80 33.59 -24.03
C ALA A 408 -3.55 32.73 -23.81
N ILE A 409 -3.37 32.23 -22.59
CA ILE A 409 -2.28 31.32 -22.27
C ILE A 409 -2.65 29.98 -22.93
N PRO A 410 -1.77 29.36 -23.74
CA PRO A 410 -2.06 28.05 -24.31
C PRO A 410 -2.34 27.02 -23.21
N LEU A 411 -3.52 26.41 -23.29
CA LEU A 411 -3.92 25.27 -22.45
C LEU A 411 -3.00 24.06 -22.74
N GLY A 412 -2.82 23.18 -21.76
CA GLY A 412 -2.03 21.95 -21.93
C GLY A 412 -0.98 21.69 -20.84
N ALA A 413 -1.22 22.12 -19.61
CA ALA A 413 -0.43 21.61 -18.47
C ALA A 413 -0.91 20.19 -18.14
N SER A 414 0.03 19.28 -17.93
CA SER A 414 -0.24 17.98 -17.32
C SER A 414 0.53 17.90 -16.00
N SER A 415 -0.09 17.34 -14.98
CA SER A 415 0.57 16.98 -13.72
C SER A 415 1.68 15.93 -13.94
N GLY A 416 1.61 15.17 -15.04
CA GLY A 416 2.40 13.97 -15.29
C GLY A 416 1.75 12.72 -14.69
N ALA A 417 2.31 11.55 -14.99
CA ALA A 417 1.84 10.29 -14.43
C ALA A 417 2.56 9.97 -13.11
N MET A 418 1.87 9.24 -12.22
CA MET A 418 2.44 8.68 -11.01
C MET A 418 1.92 7.26 -10.84
N VAL A 419 2.81 6.34 -10.48
CA VAL A 419 2.40 4.99 -10.06
C VAL A 419 1.82 5.12 -8.66
N ARG A 420 0.49 5.03 -8.55
CA ARG A 420 -0.19 4.97 -7.26
C ARG A 420 -0.10 3.55 -6.72
N GLN A 421 0.19 3.42 -5.44
CA GLN A 421 -0.06 2.14 -4.77
C GLN A 421 -1.57 1.92 -4.69
N ALA A 422 -2.00 0.71 -5.06
CA ALA A 422 -3.41 0.35 -5.01
C ALA A 422 -3.88 0.35 -3.55
N ASP A 423 -4.79 1.26 -3.22
CA ASP A 423 -5.39 1.34 -1.90
C ASP A 423 -6.51 0.30 -1.79
N ARG A 424 -6.11 -0.94 -1.47
CA ARG A 424 -7.02 -2.07 -1.32
C ARG A 424 -7.17 -2.42 0.15
N PRO A 425 -8.41 -2.53 0.67
CA PRO A 425 -8.63 -2.92 2.04
C PRO A 425 -8.17 -4.36 2.27
N HIS A 426 -7.64 -4.65 3.46
CA HIS A 426 -7.18 -5.99 3.82
C HIS A 426 -8.29 -7.04 3.68
N GLY A 427 -9.52 -6.69 4.08
CA GLY A 427 -10.67 -7.59 4.13
C GLY A 427 -10.55 -8.66 5.23
N PRO A 428 -11.61 -9.43 5.48
CA PRO A 428 -11.61 -10.49 6.48
C PRO A 428 -10.74 -11.69 6.03
N THR A 429 -10.11 -12.33 7.00
CA THR A 429 -9.36 -13.58 6.84
C THR A 429 -10.33 -14.75 6.71
N MET A 430 -10.06 -15.62 5.74
CA MET A 430 -10.68 -16.94 5.60
C MET A 430 -9.62 -17.99 5.89
N LEU A 431 -9.93 -18.92 6.80
CA LEU A 431 -9.02 -19.97 7.24
C LEU A 431 -9.59 -21.35 6.88
N MET A 432 -8.77 -22.20 6.29
CA MET A 432 -9.06 -23.61 6.03
C MET A 432 -7.96 -24.49 6.62
N LEU A 433 -8.36 -25.62 7.19
CA LEU A 433 -7.46 -26.66 7.66
C LEU A 433 -7.65 -27.91 6.81
N ALA A 434 -6.56 -28.60 6.49
CA ALA A 434 -6.61 -29.86 5.78
C ALA A 434 -5.70 -30.89 6.44
N ASP A 435 -6.22 -32.10 6.64
CA ASP A 435 -5.46 -33.31 6.94
C ASP A 435 -5.13 -33.98 5.60
N LEU A 436 -3.88 -33.90 5.19
CA LEU A 436 -3.45 -34.34 3.86
C LEU A 436 -2.77 -35.70 3.93
N PRO A 437 -2.93 -36.57 2.91
CA PRO A 437 -2.02 -37.68 2.72
C PRO A 437 -0.60 -37.14 2.43
N MET A 438 0.40 -38.01 2.49
CA MET A 438 1.78 -37.61 2.18
C MET A 438 1.91 -37.34 0.67
N ILE A 439 1.77 -36.08 0.27
CA ILE A 439 1.86 -35.62 -1.12
C ILE A 439 3.30 -35.43 -1.62
N ARG A 440 4.27 -35.44 -0.70
CA ARG A 440 5.71 -35.33 -0.98
C ARG A 440 6.37 -36.71 -0.98
N GLU A 441 7.60 -36.79 -1.49
CA GLU A 441 8.38 -38.03 -1.39
C GLU A 441 8.69 -38.39 0.07
N GLY A 442 8.68 -39.68 0.37
CA GLY A 442 8.92 -40.21 1.71
C GLY A 442 7.67 -40.79 2.37
N VAL A 443 7.77 -41.01 3.67
CA VAL A 443 6.77 -41.70 4.49
C VAL A 443 6.59 -40.90 5.77
N ALA A 444 5.37 -40.47 6.08
CA ALA A 444 5.11 -39.65 7.26
C ALA A 444 5.20 -40.45 8.57
N ALA A 445 5.65 -39.83 9.65
CA ALA A 445 5.63 -40.44 11.00
C ALA A 445 4.54 -39.83 11.91
N ALA A 446 3.81 -38.84 11.40
CA ALA A 446 2.74 -38.13 12.09
C ALA A 446 1.72 -37.61 11.06
N PRO A 447 0.48 -37.27 11.47
CA PRO A 447 -0.48 -36.58 10.61
C PRO A 447 0.12 -35.33 9.96
N LEU A 448 -0.23 -35.07 8.70
CA LEU A 448 0.18 -33.87 7.96
C LEU A 448 -0.98 -32.89 7.94
N ILE A 449 -0.97 -31.96 8.89
CA ILE A 449 -2.00 -30.91 8.98
C ILE A 449 -1.45 -29.61 8.41
N VAL A 450 -2.18 -29.03 7.47
CA VAL A 450 -1.85 -27.73 6.89
C VAL A 450 -2.94 -26.71 7.15
N ALA A 451 -2.53 -25.47 7.37
CA ALA A 451 -3.39 -24.30 7.37
C ALA A 451 -3.20 -23.51 6.07
N ALA A 452 -4.31 -23.25 5.40
CA ALA A 452 -4.40 -22.33 4.27
C ALA A 452 -5.21 -21.12 4.71
N ALA A 453 -4.71 -19.92 4.43
CA ALA A 453 -5.44 -18.71 4.75
C ALA A 453 -5.43 -17.75 3.57
N SER A 454 -6.50 -16.98 3.45
CA SER A 454 -6.68 -16.04 2.36
C SER A 454 -7.66 -14.93 2.76
N GLY A 455 -7.96 -14.06 1.80
CA GLY A 455 -8.86 -12.93 1.96
C GLY A 455 -9.00 -12.17 0.65
N GLY A 456 -9.52 -10.94 0.71
CA GLY A 456 -9.60 -10.05 -0.44
C GLY A 456 -8.22 -9.69 -1.03
N GLU A 457 -8.20 -8.99 -2.16
CA GLU A 457 -6.98 -8.61 -2.88
C GLU A 457 -5.95 -7.82 -2.01
N GLY A 458 -6.44 -7.11 -0.98
CA GLY A 458 -5.59 -6.37 -0.03
C GLY A 458 -5.03 -7.19 1.14
N TRP A 459 -5.41 -8.47 1.30
CA TRP A 459 -4.97 -9.29 2.44
C TRP A 459 -3.46 -9.59 2.41
N ARG A 460 -2.77 -9.49 3.55
CA ARG A 460 -1.30 -9.66 3.69
C ARG A 460 -0.89 -10.63 4.81
N GLY A 461 -1.81 -11.48 5.26
CA GLY A 461 -1.54 -12.51 6.25
C GLY A 461 -2.25 -12.30 7.56
N ALA A 462 -2.15 -13.32 8.42
CA ALA A 462 -2.70 -13.33 9.76
C ALA A 462 -1.75 -14.06 10.72
N ALA A 463 -1.81 -13.72 12.01
CA ALA A 463 -1.21 -14.51 13.07
C ALA A 463 -2.07 -15.75 13.34
N LEU A 464 -1.45 -16.91 13.54
CA LEU A 464 -2.13 -18.18 13.79
C LEU A 464 -2.01 -18.59 15.26
N PHE A 465 -3.10 -19.09 15.82
CA PHE A 465 -3.17 -19.61 17.18
C PHE A 465 -3.87 -20.96 17.20
N VAL A 466 -3.31 -21.93 17.93
CA VAL A 466 -4.02 -23.17 18.27
C VAL A 466 -4.76 -22.94 19.58
N ILE A 467 -6.06 -23.21 19.56
CA ILE A 467 -6.95 -23.04 20.71
C ILE A 467 -7.06 -24.37 21.45
N GLY A 468 -6.63 -24.39 22.70
CA GLY A 468 -6.75 -25.55 23.58
C GLY A 468 -8.19 -25.82 24.00
N ALA A 469 -8.47 -27.02 24.53
CA ALA A 469 -9.81 -27.44 24.96
C ALA A 469 -10.44 -26.52 26.04
N THR A 470 -9.62 -25.80 26.80
CA THR A 470 -10.05 -24.82 27.82
C THR A 470 -10.19 -23.40 27.28
N GLY A 471 -9.96 -23.18 25.98
CA GLY A 471 -10.01 -21.87 25.31
C GLY A 471 -8.69 -21.09 25.33
N GLU A 472 -7.60 -21.66 25.85
CA GLU A 472 -6.28 -21.02 25.86
C GLU A 472 -5.70 -20.94 24.43
N ALA A 473 -5.26 -19.74 24.02
CA ALA A 473 -4.65 -19.52 22.71
C ALA A 473 -3.12 -19.65 22.77
N SER A 474 -2.58 -20.61 22.02
CA SER A 474 -1.13 -20.84 21.90
C SER A 474 -0.62 -20.41 20.52
N PRO A 475 0.47 -19.61 20.43
CA PRO A 475 0.97 -19.14 19.13
C PRO A 475 1.43 -20.28 18.22
N ALA A 476 0.90 -20.31 17.00
CA ALA A 476 1.19 -21.31 15.97
C ALA A 476 1.98 -20.75 14.76
N GLY A 477 2.41 -19.48 14.84
CA GLY A 477 3.17 -18.80 13.80
C GLY A 477 2.32 -17.80 13.03
N ARG A 478 2.65 -17.59 11.75
CA ARG A 478 1.90 -16.71 10.83
C ARG A 478 1.51 -17.50 9.60
N THR A 479 0.43 -17.08 8.95
CA THR A 479 0.03 -17.64 7.65
C THR A 479 1.11 -17.42 6.59
N ALA A 480 1.09 -18.27 5.57
CA ALA A 480 1.81 -18.03 4.33
C ALA A 480 1.10 -16.95 3.49
N GLY A 481 1.52 -16.79 2.22
CA GLY A 481 0.82 -15.92 1.26
C GLY A 481 -0.61 -16.39 0.98
N ARG A 482 -1.42 -15.53 0.33
CA ARG A 482 -2.85 -15.81 0.03
C ARG A 482 -3.01 -17.14 -0.70
N ALA A 483 -3.62 -18.13 -0.06
CA ALA A 483 -3.98 -19.39 -0.71
C ALA A 483 -5.10 -19.17 -1.76
N VAL A 484 -5.05 -19.93 -2.86
CA VAL A 484 -6.15 -19.98 -3.84
C VAL A 484 -7.16 -21.00 -3.36
N MET A 485 -8.29 -20.52 -2.86
CA MET A 485 -9.32 -21.34 -2.21
C MET A 485 -10.71 -20.76 -2.47
N GLY A 486 -11.74 -21.55 -2.17
CA GLY A 486 -13.14 -21.21 -2.43
C GLY A 486 -14.06 -22.39 -2.16
N TRP A 487 -15.12 -22.51 -2.96
CA TRP A 487 -16.13 -23.56 -2.82
C TRP A 487 -16.43 -24.24 -4.15
N ALA A 488 -16.77 -25.52 -4.09
CA ALA A 488 -17.32 -26.26 -5.22
C ALA A 488 -18.80 -25.93 -5.42
N ASP A 489 -19.17 -25.49 -6.61
CA ASP A 489 -20.55 -25.10 -6.96
C ASP A 489 -21.41 -26.30 -7.38
N ASN A 490 -20.79 -27.45 -7.65
CA ASN A 490 -21.47 -28.70 -7.98
C ASN A 490 -20.88 -29.89 -7.23
N ALA A 491 -21.72 -30.87 -6.90
CA ALA A 491 -21.27 -32.18 -6.46
C ALA A 491 -20.65 -32.92 -7.65
N LEU A 492 -19.38 -33.31 -7.53
CA LEU A 492 -18.65 -33.99 -8.59
C LEU A 492 -18.98 -35.49 -8.60
N PRO A 493 -19.57 -36.05 -9.67
CA PRO A 493 -19.90 -37.48 -9.71
C PRO A 493 -18.66 -38.37 -9.59
N ALA A 494 -18.86 -39.62 -9.19
CA ALA A 494 -17.79 -40.61 -9.19
C ALA A 494 -17.21 -40.79 -10.61
N GLY A 495 -15.90 -40.63 -10.72
CA GLY A 495 -15.14 -40.80 -11.97
C GLY A 495 -14.31 -42.08 -11.99
N SER A 496 -13.25 -42.10 -12.79
CA SER A 496 -12.25 -43.17 -12.82
C SER A 496 -10.95 -42.74 -12.16
N VAL A 497 -10.31 -43.65 -11.41
CA VAL A 497 -8.94 -43.48 -10.88
C VAL A 497 -7.87 -43.95 -11.87
N THR A 498 -8.26 -44.65 -12.94
CA THR A 498 -7.34 -45.24 -13.94
C THR A 498 -7.29 -44.45 -15.24
N MET A 499 -8.25 -43.55 -15.46
CA MET A 499 -8.37 -42.73 -16.67
C MET A 499 -8.55 -41.27 -16.30
N VAL A 500 -8.13 -40.38 -17.20
CA VAL A 500 -8.47 -38.96 -17.08
C VAL A 500 -9.97 -38.80 -17.30
N ASP A 501 -10.63 -38.14 -16.36
CA ASP A 501 -12.05 -37.84 -16.41
C ASP A 501 -12.28 -36.61 -17.29
N HIS A 502 -12.67 -36.88 -18.53
CA HIS A 502 -13.09 -35.88 -19.52
C HIS A 502 -14.62 -35.69 -19.56
N ILE A 503 -15.37 -36.44 -18.73
CA ILE A 503 -16.83 -36.42 -18.76
C ILE A 503 -17.35 -35.44 -17.71
N ASN A 504 -16.81 -35.51 -16.49
CA ASN A 504 -17.22 -34.66 -15.39
C ASN A 504 -16.38 -33.38 -15.36
N ALA A 505 -17.02 -32.28 -14.94
CA ALA A 505 -16.37 -31.01 -14.72
C ALA A 505 -16.65 -30.52 -13.29
N LEU A 506 -15.63 -29.95 -12.66
CA LEU A 506 -15.76 -29.32 -11.35
C LEU A 506 -15.92 -27.83 -11.53
N HIS A 507 -17.02 -27.27 -11.01
CA HIS A 507 -17.28 -25.85 -11.02
C HIS A 507 -16.91 -25.31 -9.64
N VAL A 508 -16.12 -24.25 -9.60
CA VAL A 508 -15.65 -23.64 -8.35
C VAL A 508 -15.81 -22.14 -8.39
N THR A 509 -16.14 -21.56 -7.25
CA THR A 509 -16.11 -20.12 -7.03
C THR A 509 -15.04 -19.79 -5.98
N LEU A 510 -14.03 -19.04 -6.40
CA LEU A 510 -12.91 -18.59 -5.57
C LEU A 510 -13.32 -17.44 -4.66
N LEU A 511 -12.55 -17.22 -3.59
CA LEU A 511 -12.85 -16.17 -2.61
C LEU A 511 -12.78 -14.74 -3.16
N SER A 512 -12.02 -14.50 -4.24
CA SER A 512 -11.81 -13.16 -4.79
C SER A 512 -11.60 -13.22 -6.30
N ALA A 513 -12.07 -12.18 -6.99
CA ALA A 513 -12.02 -12.03 -8.45
C ALA A 513 -10.60 -11.99 -9.04
N ASP A 514 -9.62 -11.58 -8.24
CA ASP A 514 -8.21 -11.50 -8.64
C ASP A 514 -7.47 -12.86 -8.56
N MET A 515 -8.12 -13.89 -8.01
CA MET A 515 -7.55 -15.23 -7.98
C MET A 515 -7.73 -15.90 -9.34
N GLU A 516 -6.65 -16.50 -9.84
CA GLU A 516 -6.64 -17.15 -11.14
C GLU A 516 -6.33 -18.64 -11.01
N LEU A 517 -6.98 -19.45 -11.85
CA LEU A 517 -6.64 -20.84 -12.09
C LEU A 517 -6.21 -20.99 -13.56
N ALA A 518 -5.00 -21.49 -13.77
CA ALA A 518 -4.48 -21.76 -15.11
C ALA A 518 -4.52 -23.25 -15.42
N GLY A 519 -4.75 -23.58 -16.70
CA GLY A 519 -4.58 -24.95 -17.19
C GLY A 519 -3.12 -25.41 -17.13
N ALA A 520 -2.91 -26.72 -17.18
CA ALA A 520 -1.61 -27.35 -17.15
C ALA A 520 -1.54 -28.47 -18.20
N ASP A 521 -0.41 -28.58 -18.88
CA ASP A 521 -0.12 -29.70 -19.76
C ASP A 521 0.30 -30.95 -18.97
N GLU A 522 0.44 -32.07 -19.67
CA GLU A 522 0.77 -33.37 -19.09
C GLU A 522 2.08 -33.35 -18.27
N ALA A 523 3.09 -32.63 -18.77
CA ALA A 523 4.38 -32.54 -18.11
C ALA A 523 4.29 -31.74 -16.79
N ALA A 524 3.59 -30.60 -16.82
CA ALA A 524 3.32 -29.78 -15.65
C ALA A 524 2.51 -30.55 -14.59
N LEU A 525 1.49 -31.31 -15.00
CA LEU A 525 0.70 -32.17 -14.11
C LEU A 525 1.57 -33.26 -13.46
N GLY A 526 2.49 -33.88 -14.22
CA GLY A 526 3.45 -34.86 -13.69
C GLY A 526 4.41 -34.29 -12.63
N LEU A 527 4.67 -32.98 -12.69
CA LEU A 527 5.43 -32.22 -11.69
C LEU A 527 4.57 -31.77 -10.48
N GLY A 528 3.30 -32.15 -10.44
CA GLY A 528 2.39 -31.84 -9.32
C GLY A 528 1.67 -30.50 -9.45
N ARG A 529 1.67 -29.84 -10.62
CA ARG A 529 0.85 -28.64 -10.84
C ARG A 529 -0.64 -28.98 -10.75
N ASN A 530 -1.45 -27.96 -10.43
CA ASN A 530 -2.91 -28.03 -10.36
C ASN A 530 -3.46 -29.09 -9.39
N LEU A 531 -2.67 -29.52 -8.39
CA LEU A 531 -3.17 -30.39 -7.33
C LEU A 531 -4.09 -29.58 -6.41
N CYS A 532 -5.31 -30.03 -6.22
CA CYS A 532 -6.29 -29.37 -5.36
C CYS A 532 -6.97 -30.39 -4.44
N LEU A 533 -7.38 -29.91 -3.28
CA LEU A 533 -8.25 -30.61 -2.35
C LEU A 533 -9.68 -30.14 -2.58
N VAL A 534 -10.59 -31.10 -2.80
CA VAL A 534 -12.02 -30.87 -2.99
C VAL A 534 -12.75 -31.75 -1.99
N GLY A 535 -13.32 -31.16 -0.95
CA GLY A 535 -13.82 -31.92 0.20
C GLY A 535 -12.70 -32.76 0.83
N GLN A 536 -12.64 -34.04 0.49
CA GLN A 536 -11.64 -35.00 0.98
C GLN A 536 -10.89 -35.73 -0.15
N GLU A 537 -11.15 -35.36 -1.40
CA GLU A 537 -10.48 -35.93 -2.56
C GLU A 537 -9.36 -35.01 -3.04
N LEU A 538 -8.21 -35.60 -3.37
CA LEU A 538 -7.16 -34.90 -4.11
C LEU A 538 -7.36 -35.10 -5.61
N VAL A 539 -7.52 -33.98 -6.31
CA VAL A 539 -7.81 -33.91 -7.74
C VAL A 539 -6.76 -33.05 -8.45
N GLN A 540 -6.41 -33.40 -9.68
CA GLN A 540 -5.71 -32.49 -10.60
C GLN A 540 -6.61 -32.15 -11.79
N PHE A 541 -6.43 -30.97 -12.39
CA PHE A 541 -7.16 -30.55 -13.59
C PHE A 541 -6.19 -30.03 -14.67
N SER A 542 -6.46 -30.36 -15.94
CA SER A 542 -5.63 -29.90 -17.07
C SER A 542 -6.15 -28.62 -17.71
N HIS A 543 -7.47 -28.38 -17.64
CA HIS A 543 -8.09 -27.18 -18.20
C HIS A 543 -8.86 -26.41 -17.14
N ALA A 544 -8.74 -25.08 -17.18
CA ALA A 544 -9.50 -24.15 -16.37
C ALA A 544 -10.08 -23.06 -17.28
N ALA A 545 -11.40 -22.96 -17.31
CA ALA A 545 -12.12 -21.93 -18.05
C ALA A 545 -12.84 -21.02 -17.06
N GLN A 546 -12.54 -19.72 -17.08
CA GLN A 546 -13.24 -18.74 -16.26
C GLN A 546 -14.67 -18.55 -16.80
N THR A 547 -15.67 -18.77 -15.96
CA THR A 547 -17.10 -18.69 -16.30
C THR A 547 -17.80 -17.49 -15.67
N GLY A 548 -17.17 -16.85 -14.68
CA GLY A 548 -17.64 -15.64 -14.00
C GLY A 548 -16.48 -14.85 -13.39
N GLU A 549 -16.78 -13.82 -12.61
CA GLU A 549 -15.75 -12.92 -12.04
C GLU A 549 -14.74 -13.68 -11.16
N ALA A 550 -15.21 -14.60 -10.31
CA ALA A 550 -14.38 -15.48 -9.49
C ALA A 550 -14.69 -16.98 -9.72
N SER A 551 -15.48 -17.31 -10.74
CA SER A 551 -15.98 -18.66 -10.99
C SER A 551 -15.26 -19.34 -12.15
N PHE A 552 -14.94 -20.61 -12.00
CA PHE A 552 -14.17 -21.41 -12.94
C PHE A 552 -14.80 -22.78 -13.16
N ARG A 553 -14.70 -23.27 -14.39
CA ARG A 553 -14.99 -24.66 -14.76
C ARG A 553 -13.68 -25.39 -15.03
N LEU A 554 -13.46 -26.46 -14.29
CA LEU A 554 -12.25 -27.29 -14.33
C LEU A 554 -12.55 -28.61 -15.02
N GLU A 555 -11.71 -28.99 -15.98
CA GLU A 555 -11.90 -30.18 -16.83
C GLU A 555 -10.60 -30.98 -16.99
N GLY A 556 -10.74 -32.21 -17.50
CA GLY A 556 -9.62 -33.15 -17.66
C GLY A 556 -9.08 -33.57 -16.29
N LEU A 557 -9.97 -34.08 -15.44
CA LEU A 557 -9.70 -34.30 -14.03
C LEU A 557 -8.96 -35.62 -13.82
N ARG A 558 -7.95 -35.62 -12.94
CA ARG A 558 -7.34 -36.84 -12.39
C ARG A 558 -7.84 -37.02 -10.97
N ARG A 559 -8.53 -38.13 -10.74
CA ARG A 559 -9.32 -38.37 -9.54
C ARG A 559 -8.61 -39.31 -8.57
N GLY A 560 -8.94 -39.21 -7.28
CA GLY A 560 -8.52 -40.12 -6.22
C GLY A 560 -7.00 -40.16 -6.00
N LEU A 561 -6.28 -39.07 -6.26
CA LEU A 561 -4.83 -39.05 -6.16
C LEU A 561 -4.38 -39.30 -4.70
N PHE A 562 -3.18 -39.86 -4.54
CA PHE A 562 -2.57 -40.12 -3.22
C PHE A 562 -3.44 -40.97 -2.26
N GLY A 563 -4.24 -41.90 -2.78
CA GLY A 563 -5.02 -42.81 -1.95
C GLY A 563 -6.38 -42.26 -1.49
N THR A 564 -6.87 -41.22 -2.16
CA THR A 564 -8.13 -40.54 -1.82
C THR A 564 -9.34 -41.05 -2.62
N GLU A 565 -9.21 -42.17 -3.33
CA GLU A 565 -10.28 -42.71 -4.19
C GLU A 565 -11.62 -42.98 -3.49
N TRP A 566 -11.58 -43.25 -2.19
CA TRP A 566 -12.77 -43.49 -1.36
C TRP A 566 -13.66 -42.24 -1.22
N ALA A 567 -13.08 -41.04 -1.37
CA ALA A 567 -13.80 -39.77 -1.24
C ALA A 567 -14.58 -39.40 -2.51
N MET A 568 -14.31 -40.06 -3.64
CA MET A 568 -14.94 -39.74 -4.94
C MET A 568 -16.46 -39.85 -4.94
N ALA A 569 -17.01 -40.71 -4.08
CA ALA A 569 -18.45 -40.96 -4.00
C ALA A 569 -19.17 -40.05 -3.00
N SER A 570 -18.46 -39.21 -2.25
CA SER A 570 -19.01 -38.39 -1.16
C SER A 570 -19.07 -36.90 -1.46
N HIS A 571 -18.88 -36.48 -2.72
CA HIS A 571 -18.91 -35.07 -3.06
C HIS A 571 -20.30 -34.44 -2.90
N GLU A 572 -20.31 -33.23 -2.36
CA GLU A 572 -21.50 -32.43 -2.15
C GLU A 572 -21.31 -31.02 -2.72
N VAL A 573 -22.42 -30.31 -2.91
CA VAL A 573 -22.38 -28.89 -3.31
C VAL A 573 -21.94 -28.06 -2.11
N GLY A 574 -21.04 -27.09 -2.32
CA GLY A 574 -20.57 -26.17 -1.29
C GLY A 574 -19.34 -26.66 -0.51
N GLU A 575 -18.74 -27.79 -0.92
CA GLU A 575 -17.50 -28.28 -0.31
C GLU A 575 -16.33 -27.31 -0.52
N ALA A 576 -15.39 -27.32 0.43
CA ALA A 576 -14.18 -26.52 0.34
C ALA A 576 -13.33 -26.94 -0.86
N PHE A 577 -12.88 -25.93 -1.62
CA PHE A 577 -11.88 -26.06 -2.68
C PHE A 577 -10.60 -25.37 -2.23
N LEU A 578 -9.46 -26.05 -2.32
CA LEU A 578 -8.15 -25.50 -2.02
C LEU A 578 -7.12 -25.97 -3.06
N LEU A 579 -6.50 -25.05 -3.77
CA LEU A 579 -5.33 -25.34 -4.60
C LEU A 579 -4.10 -25.52 -3.68
N LEU A 580 -3.41 -26.64 -3.81
CA LEU A 580 -2.27 -26.98 -2.97
C LEU A 580 -0.97 -26.43 -3.57
N GLU A 581 -0.57 -25.26 -3.10
CA GLU A 581 0.73 -24.63 -3.39
C GLU A 581 1.55 -24.56 -2.10
N GLU A 582 2.71 -25.24 -2.05
CA GLU A 582 3.49 -25.42 -0.82
C GLU A 582 3.91 -24.10 -0.16
N ASP A 583 4.19 -23.05 -0.95
CA ASP A 583 4.54 -21.71 -0.48
C ASP A 583 3.37 -20.88 0.05
N ARG A 584 2.14 -21.40 -0.06
CA ARG A 584 0.89 -20.79 0.44
C ARG A 584 0.25 -21.57 1.59
N LEU A 585 0.93 -22.61 2.07
CA LEU A 585 0.47 -23.45 3.15
C LEU A 585 1.42 -23.37 4.35
N VAL A 586 0.86 -23.47 5.54
CA VAL A 586 1.64 -23.59 6.77
C VAL A 586 1.39 -24.98 7.36
N GLU A 587 2.44 -25.79 7.46
CA GLU A 587 2.38 -27.04 8.19
C GLU A 587 2.28 -26.76 9.69
N LEU A 588 1.18 -27.20 10.30
CA LEU A 588 0.98 -27.08 11.73
C LEU A 588 1.69 -28.25 12.40
N ALA A 589 2.72 -27.95 13.19
CA ALA A 589 3.26 -28.95 14.09
C ALA A 589 2.17 -29.31 15.11
N PRO A 590 1.93 -30.60 15.40
CA PRO A 590 1.19 -31.00 16.57
C PRO A 590 1.74 -30.33 17.83
N TYR A 591 1.04 -29.32 18.36
CA TYR A 591 1.42 -28.72 19.63
C TYR A 591 0.94 -29.64 20.76
N GLY A 592 1.87 -30.08 21.62
CA GLY A 592 1.58 -30.93 22.79
C GLY A 592 1.24 -32.39 22.46
N SER A 593 0.70 -33.12 23.44
CA SER A 593 0.21 -34.51 23.30
C SER A 593 -1.09 -34.63 22.48
N GLY A 594 -1.43 -33.62 21.66
CA GLY A 594 -2.79 -33.34 21.18
C GLY A 594 -3.03 -33.47 19.67
N ALA A 595 -2.20 -34.20 18.91
CA ALA A 595 -2.58 -34.68 17.57
C ALA A 595 -2.89 -36.17 17.61
N GLU A 596 -3.77 -36.57 18.51
CA GLU A 596 -4.30 -37.92 18.50
C GLU A 596 -5.28 -38.05 17.32
N ILE A 597 -5.15 -39.14 16.58
CA ILE A 597 -6.12 -39.50 15.54
C ILE A 597 -7.50 -39.62 16.22
N GLY A 598 -8.50 -38.94 15.67
CA GLY A 598 -9.83 -38.78 16.24
C GLY A 598 -10.03 -37.51 17.08
N GLY A 599 -8.95 -36.81 17.43
CA GLY A 599 -8.99 -35.53 18.15
C GLY A 599 -9.46 -34.36 17.28
N GLY A 600 -10.09 -33.36 17.92
CA GLY A 600 -10.43 -32.09 17.29
C GLY A 600 -9.28 -31.08 17.39
N LEU A 601 -8.99 -30.39 16.29
CA LEU A 601 -8.05 -29.28 16.21
C LEU A 601 -8.84 -27.99 15.94
N HIS A 602 -8.63 -26.98 16.78
CA HIS A 602 -9.18 -25.64 16.61
C HIS A 602 -8.03 -24.66 16.39
N VAL A 603 -8.08 -23.94 15.27
CA VAL A 603 -7.12 -22.89 14.93
C VAL A 603 -7.86 -21.59 14.67
N SER A 604 -7.35 -20.50 15.21
CA SER A 604 -7.83 -19.14 14.93
C SER A 604 -6.75 -18.35 14.20
N ALA A 605 -7.16 -17.57 13.20
CA ALA A 605 -6.34 -16.59 12.51
C ALA A 605 -6.78 -15.17 12.86
N VAL A 606 -5.81 -14.27 13.10
CA VAL A 606 -6.05 -12.85 13.38
C VAL A 606 -5.22 -12.00 12.42
N GLY A 607 -5.87 -11.43 11.42
CA GLY A 607 -5.32 -10.50 10.44
C GLY A 607 -5.70 -9.06 10.72
N VAL A 608 -5.02 -8.12 10.06
CA VAL A 608 -5.20 -6.66 10.28
C VAL A 608 -6.61 -6.18 9.94
N GLY A 609 -7.25 -6.81 8.96
CA GLY A 609 -8.61 -6.47 8.51
C GLY A 609 -9.74 -7.15 9.29
N ASP A 610 -9.42 -7.94 10.31
CA ASP A 610 -10.40 -8.79 10.99
C ASP A 610 -11.13 -8.02 12.10
N SER A 611 -12.46 -8.08 12.09
CA SER A 611 -13.31 -7.60 13.20
C SER A 611 -13.48 -8.67 14.29
N ALA A 612 -13.28 -9.93 13.95
CA ALA A 612 -13.26 -11.08 14.85
C ALA A 612 -12.27 -12.13 14.30
N PRO A 613 -11.66 -12.98 15.15
CA PRO A 613 -10.79 -14.05 14.69
C PRO A 613 -11.49 -14.97 13.69
N ALA A 614 -10.75 -15.41 12.66
CA ALA A 614 -11.22 -16.39 11.70
C ALA A 614 -10.90 -17.80 12.22
N ASP A 615 -11.94 -18.54 12.62
CA ASP A 615 -11.81 -19.86 13.22
C ASP A 615 -11.97 -20.99 12.19
N ALA A 616 -11.17 -22.04 12.36
CA ALA A 616 -11.30 -23.29 11.62
C ALA A 616 -11.17 -24.50 12.56
N LEU A 617 -12.04 -25.49 12.34
CA LEU A 617 -12.11 -26.73 13.09
C LEU A 617 -11.86 -27.91 12.17
N LEU A 618 -11.03 -28.86 12.61
CA LEU A 618 -10.70 -30.08 11.87
C LEU A 618 -10.64 -31.27 12.82
N THR A 619 -11.25 -32.40 12.43
CA THR A 619 -10.97 -33.69 13.10
C THR A 619 -9.77 -34.34 12.45
N ILE A 620 -8.75 -34.66 13.24
CA ILE A 620 -7.52 -35.30 12.77
C ILE A 620 -7.82 -36.76 12.44
N ARG A 621 -7.65 -37.15 11.18
CA ARG A 621 -7.85 -38.53 10.68
C ARG A 621 -6.53 -39.25 10.47
N GLY A 622 -5.44 -38.50 10.35
CA GLY A 622 -4.11 -39.03 10.09
C GLY A 622 -3.96 -39.53 8.67
N GLU A 623 -4.42 -38.78 7.67
CA GLU A 623 -4.43 -39.21 6.26
C GLU A 623 -3.03 -39.61 5.76
N ALA A 624 -1.97 -38.95 6.24
CA ALA A 624 -0.59 -39.28 5.91
C ALA A 624 -0.06 -40.59 6.54
N VAL A 625 -0.70 -41.10 7.59
CA VAL A 625 -0.26 -42.28 8.36
C VAL A 625 -1.23 -43.48 8.27
N VAL A 626 -2.38 -43.31 7.63
CA VAL A 626 -3.34 -44.38 7.33
C VAL A 626 -2.94 -45.07 6.01
N PRO A 627 -2.72 -46.40 6.00
CA PRO A 627 -2.46 -47.11 4.75
C PRO A 627 -3.64 -47.04 3.76
N PRO A 628 -3.39 -46.86 2.46
CA PRO A 628 -4.43 -46.90 1.44
C PRO A 628 -5.08 -48.29 1.33
N SER A 629 -6.24 -48.36 0.69
CA SER A 629 -6.94 -49.64 0.47
C SER A 629 -6.12 -50.56 -0.46
N PRO A 630 -6.00 -51.87 -0.16
CA PRO A 630 -5.41 -52.84 -1.09
C PRO A 630 -6.15 -52.86 -2.44
N VAL A 631 -5.45 -53.20 -3.53
CA VAL A 631 -6.02 -53.21 -4.88
C VAL A 631 -5.93 -54.59 -5.53
N HIS A 632 -6.55 -54.74 -6.70
CA HIS A 632 -6.60 -56.00 -7.46
C HIS A 632 -7.11 -57.17 -6.61
N VAL A 633 -8.14 -56.91 -5.80
CA VAL A 633 -8.77 -57.97 -5.01
C VAL A 633 -9.40 -58.98 -5.96
N THR A 634 -9.06 -60.25 -5.78
CA THR A 634 -9.55 -61.38 -6.56
C THR A 634 -10.08 -62.44 -5.62
N ALA A 635 -11.16 -63.10 -6.01
CA ALA A 635 -11.69 -64.27 -5.34
C ALA A 635 -11.92 -65.36 -6.38
N ARG A 636 -11.28 -66.51 -6.19
CA ARG A 636 -11.45 -67.68 -7.07
C ARG A 636 -11.72 -68.92 -6.26
N GLY A 637 -12.63 -69.77 -6.74
CA GLY A 637 -12.84 -71.09 -6.13
C GLY A 637 -11.54 -71.91 -6.16
N ASP A 638 -11.30 -72.69 -5.11
CA ASP A 638 -10.12 -73.57 -5.01
C ASP A 638 -10.31 -74.95 -5.65
N GLY A 639 -11.53 -75.25 -6.13
CA GLY A 639 -11.89 -76.54 -6.74
C GLY A 639 -12.34 -77.62 -5.74
N THR A 640 -12.32 -77.32 -4.44
CA THR A 640 -12.72 -78.21 -3.33
C THR A 640 -13.84 -77.66 -2.46
N GLY A 641 -14.43 -76.53 -2.86
CA GLY A 641 -15.51 -75.84 -2.14
C GLY A 641 -15.03 -74.66 -1.28
N GLY A 642 -13.74 -74.34 -1.29
CA GLY A 642 -13.15 -73.16 -0.66
C GLY A 642 -12.88 -72.02 -1.65
N TRP A 643 -12.39 -70.89 -1.13
CA TRP A 643 -11.99 -69.71 -1.90
C TRP A 643 -10.53 -69.34 -1.69
N ILE A 644 -9.89 -68.83 -2.73
CA ILE A 644 -8.57 -68.20 -2.68
C ILE A 644 -8.78 -66.72 -2.95
N VAL A 645 -8.54 -65.92 -1.92
CA VAL A 645 -8.69 -64.46 -1.95
C VAL A 645 -7.31 -63.81 -2.05
N GLY A 646 -7.03 -63.14 -3.15
CA GLY A 646 -5.76 -62.46 -3.40
C GLY A 646 -5.93 -60.95 -3.50
N TRP A 647 -4.89 -60.19 -3.14
CA TRP A 647 -4.82 -58.73 -3.27
C TRP A 647 -3.37 -58.26 -3.46
N THR A 648 -3.22 -57.01 -3.89
CA THR A 648 -1.94 -56.31 -4.05
C THR A 648 -1.81 -55.17 -3.03
N ARG A 649 -0.66 -55.11 -2.36
CA ARG A 649 -0.31 -54.07 -1.38
C ARG A 649 -0.26 -52.69 -2.04
N ARG A 650 -0.60 -51.64 -1.29
CA ARG A 650 -0.27 -50.26 -1.64
C ARG A 650 0.53 -49.60 -0.52
N GLY A 651 1.54 -48.82 -0.87
CA GLY A 651 2.28 -48.01 0.08
C GLY A 651 1.66 -46.63 0.25
N ARG A 652 1.80 -46.03 1.43
CA ARG A 652 1.42 -44.62 1.71
C ARG A 652 2.51 -43.60 1.30
N GLY A 653 3.46 -44.06 0.51
CA GLY A 653 4.55 -43.30 -0.08
C GLY A 653 5.00 -43.98 -1.37
N GLY A 654 5.89 -43.35 -2.13
CA GLY A 654 6.32 -43.89 -3.41
C GLY A 654 5.21 -43.85 -4.47
N TRP A 655 4.41 -42.79 -4.49
CA TRP A 655 3.30 -42.60 -5.45
C TRP A 655 3.74 -42.58 -6.92
N ARG A 656 5.02 -42.30 -7.18
CA ARG A 656 5.63 -42.38 -8.50
C ARG A 656 6.18 -43.77 -8.75
N TRP A 657 5.86 -44.32 -9.92
CA TRP A 657 6.39 -45.60 -10.35
C TRP A 657 7.87 -45.47 -10.76
N THR A 658 8.77 -46.02 -9.94
CA THR A 658 10.19 -46.11 -10.27
C THR A 658 10.45 -47.45 -10.95
N SER A 659 11.04 -47.43 -12.15
CA SER A 659 11.31 -48.65 -12.91
C SER A 659 12.25 -49.59 -12.14
N GLY A 660 11.87 -50.87 -12.03
CA GLY A 660 12.73 -51.94 -11.54
C GLY A 660 12.68 -52.21 -10.02
N THR A 661 11.83 -51.50 -9.26
CA THR A 661 11.67 -51.70 -7.81
C THR A 661 10.21 -51.59 -7.40
N ASP A 662 9.77 -52.42 -6.45
CA ASP A 662 8.44 -52.28 -5.83
C ASP A 662 8.38 -51.03 -4.92
N VAL A 663 7.16 -50.57 -4.62
CA VAL A 663 6.96 -49.44 -3.70
C VAL A 663 7.47 -49.77 -2.29
N PRO A 664 8.10 -48.83 -1.57
CA PRO A 664 8.53 -49.06 -0.19
C PRO A 664 7.38 -49.57 0.70
N LEU A 665 7.71 -50.36 1.72
CA LEU A 665 6.70 -50.88 2.65
C LEU A 665 5.97 -49.75 3.39
N GLY A 666 6.74 -48.78 3.90
CA GLY A 666 6.20 -47.63 4.64
C GLY A 666 5.66 -47.94 6.03
N GLU A 667 5.70 -49.21 6.43
CA GLU A 667 5.25 -49.75 7.72
C GLU A 667 6.35 -50.63 8.34
N ASP A 668 6.23 -50.94 9.64
CA ASP A 668 7.21 -51.76 10.37
C ASP A 668 7.17 -53.23 9.91
N ARG A 669 6.00 -53.70 9.49
CA ARG A 669 5.76 -55.04 8.95
C ARG A 669 4.59 -55.05 7.97
N GLU A 670 4.61 -55.97 7.03
CA GLU A 670 3.47 -56.24 6.16
C GLU A 670 2.45 -57.12 6.89
N SER A 671 1.23 -56.64 7.09
CA SER A 671 0.15 -57.39 7.76
C SER A 671 -1.21 -56.88 7.31
N TYR A 672 -2.21 -57.77 7.28
CA TYR A 672 -3.56 -57.51 6.80
C TYR A 672 -4.60 -58.08 7.78
N GLU A 673 -5.63 -57.29 8.07
CA GLU A 673 -6.87 -57.73 8.73
C GLU A 673 -7.91 -58.07 7.66
N LEU A 674 -8.41 -59.30 7.67
CA LEU A 674 -9.51 -59.76 6.83
C LEU A 674 -10.76 -59.91 7.69
N ARG A 675 -11.87 -59.35 7.24
CA ARG A 675 -13.19 -59.55 7.83
C ARG A 675 -14.11 -60.23 6.85
N VAL A 676 -14.62 -61.39 7.23
CA VAL A 676 -15.69 -62.09 6.48
C VAL A 676 -17.01 -61.69 7.10
N SER A 677 -17.95 -61.28 6.27
CA SER A 677 -19.28 -60.86 6.69
C SER A 677 -20.37 -61.50 5.82
N ALA A 678 -21.51 -61.81 6.42
CA ALA A 678 -22.74 -62.12 5.71
C ALA A 678 -23.74 -60.98 5.97
N GLY A 679 -24.02 -60.18 4.94
CA GLY A 679 -24.78 -58.93 5.13
C GLY A 679 -24.08 -58.00 6.15
N PRO A 680 -24.78 -57.53 7.21
CA PRO A 680 -24.19 -56.67 8.24
C PRO A 680 -23.42 -57.43 9.33
N THR A 681 -23.46 -58.77 9.35
CA THR A 681 -22.91 -59.58 10.45
C THR A 681 -21.46 -59.96 10.16
N GLU A 682 -20.52 -59.54 11.02
CA GLU A 682 -19.12 -60.01 11.00
C GLU A 682 -19.08 -61.48 11.48
N LEU A 683 -18.68 -62.39 10.60
CA LEU A 683 -18.58 -63.82 10.88
C LEU A 683 -17.17 -64.20 11.31
N ARG A 684 -16.16 -63.64 10.65
CA ARG A 684 -14.75 -63.95 10.94
C ARG A 684 -13.90 -62.70 10.89
N ARG A 685 -12.86 -62.69 11.74
CA ARG A 685 -11.75 -61.73 11.70
C ARG A 685 -10.43 -62.47 11.74
N ILE A 686 -9.62 -62.30 10.71
CA ILE A 686 -8.35 -62.99 10.51
C ILE A 686 -7.24 -61.95 10.35
N VAL A 687 -6.05 -62.24 10.88
CA VAL A 687 -4.83 -61.48 10.58
C VAL A 687 -3.86 -62.37 9.84
N THR A 688 -3.33 -61.89 8.71
CA THR A 688 -2.36 -62.60 7.86
C THR A 688 -1.26 -61.65 7.40
N ASP A 689 -0.09 -62.19 7.10
CA ASP A 689 1.07 -61.46 6.54
C ASP A 689 1.32 -61.81 5.06
N ARG A 690 0.45 -62.65 4.48
CA ARG A 690 0.59 -63.17 3.11
C ARG A 690 -0.68 -63.06 2.29
N SER A 691 -0.49 -62.75 1.01
CA SER A 691 -1.47 -62.80 -0.07
C SER A 691 -1.04 -63.89 -1.08
N PRO A 692 -1.93 -64.79 -1.53
CA PRO A 692 -3.35 -64.87 -1.20
C PRO A 692 -3.65 -65.58 0.14
N TRP A 693 -4.83 -65.33 0.69
CA TRP A 693 -5.43 -66.06 1.81
C TRP A 693 -6.36 -67.18 1.31
N THR A 694 -6.32 -68.34 1.97
CA THR A 694 -7.20 -69.48 1.68
C THR A 694 -8.34 -69.51 2.68
N TYR A 695 -9.56 -69.42 2.17
CA TYR A 695 -10.79 -69.62 2.91
C TYR A 695 -11.28 -71.05 2.67
N ASP A 696 -11.01 -71.93 3.62
CA ASP A 696 -11.22 -73.37 3.43
C ASP A 696 -12.69 -73.76 3.30
N ALA A 697 -12.95 -74.89 2.64
CA ALA A 697 -14.30 -75.35 2.34
C ALA A 697 -15.17 -75.59 3.58
N ALA A 698 -14.59 -75.97 4.72
CA ALA A 698 -15.36 -76.18 5.96
C ALA A 698 -15.85 -74.85 6.53
N ALA A 699 -14.96 -73.84 6.56
CA ALA A 699 -15.29 -72.48 6.97
C ALA A 699 -16.31 -71.81 6.05
N VAL A 700 -16.21 -72.05 4.73
CA VAL A 700 -17.21 -71.56 3.76
C VAL A 700 -18.58 -72.18 4.01
N VAL A 701 -18.66 -73.50 4.23
CA VAL A 701 -19.93 -74.18 4.49
C VAL A 701 -20.60 -73.69 5.78
N GLU A 702 -19.81 -73.47 6.83
CA GLU A 702 -20.30 -72.90 8.10
C GLU A 702 -20.88 -71.49 7.90
N ASP A 703 -20.17 -70.65 7.14
CA ASP A 703 -20.53 -69.24 6.97
C ASP A 703 -21.67 -69.04 5.96
N MET A 704 -21.75 -69.86 4.90
CA MET A 704 -22.86 -69.91 3.93
C MET A 704 -24.21 -70.27 4.58
N GLY A 705 -24.20 -70.81 5.80
CA GLY A 705 -25.40 -71.03 6.59
C GLY A 705 -26.07 -69.75 7.09
N HIS A 706 -25.40 -68.59 7.01
CA HIS A 706 -25.91 -67.30 7.44
C HIS A 706 -26.64 -66.57 6.30
N PRO A 707 -27.78 -65.92 6.57
CA PRO A 707 -28.50 -65.18 5.54
C PRO A 707 -27.73 -63.92 5.14
N GLY A 708 -27.46 -63.77 3.84
CA GLY A 708 -26.82 -62.58 3.29
C GLY A 708 -25.75 -62.92 2.28
N GLU A 709 -25.29 -61.90 1.56
CA GLU A 709 -24.17 -62.02 0.63
C GLU A 709 -22.86 -62.09 1.42
N LEU A 710 -22.02 -63.09 1.12
CA LEU A 710 -20.71 -63.21 1.72
C LEU A 710 -19.74 -62.20 1.09
N ALA A 711 -19.15 -61.35 1.94
CA ALA A 711 -18.14 -60.38 1.53
C ALA A 711 -16.90 -60.47 2.41
N VAL A 712 -15.75 -60.28 1.78
CA VAL A 712 -14.45 -60.19 2.44
C VAL A 712 -13.95 -58.75 2.34
N GLU A 713 -13.75 -58.11 3.49
CA GLU A 713 -13.03 -56.84 3.60
C GLU A 713 -11.58 -57.11 3.97
N ILE A 714 -10.66 -56.43 3.29
CA ILE A 714 -9.21 -56.56 3.47
C ILE A 714 -8.66 -55.19 3.81
N ARG A 715 -7.99 -55.06 4.95
CA ARG A 715 -7.35 -53.82 5.42
C ARG A 715 -5.89 -54.09 5.70
N GLN A 716 -5.00 -53.22 5.21
CA GLN A 716 -3.61 -53.26 5.63
C GLN A 716 -3.49 -52.72 7.07
N VAL A 717 -2.76 -53.42 7.92
CA VAL A 717 -2.47 -53.00 9.30
C VAL A 717 -1.20 -52.15 9.28
N GLY A 718 -1.34 -50.84 9.42
CA GLY A 718 -0.22 -49.90 9.47
C GLY A 718 0.39 -49.77 10.87
N THR A 719 1.56 -49.14 10.95
CA THR A 719 2.27 -48.84 12.21
C THR A 719 1.44 -47.93 13.13
N TYR A 720 0.71 -46.96 12.55
CA TYR A 720 -0.01 -45.93 13.30
C TYR A 720 -1.55 -46.08 13.27
N ALA A 721 -2.10 -46.73 12.23
CA ALA A 721 -3.53 -46.87 12.06
C ALA A 721 -3.89 -48.07 11.17
N LEU A 722 -5.11 -48.58 11.32
CA LEU A 722 -5.69 -49.56 10.42
C LEU A 722 -6.07 -48.88 9.09
N GLY A 723 -5.65 -49.46 7.97
CA GLY A 723 -5.89 -48.94 6.64
C GLY A 723 -7.35 -49.05 6.18
N ARG A 724 -7.62 -48.44 5.02
CA ARG A 724 -8.93 -48.48 4.38
C ARG A 724 -9.26 -49.87 3.84
N ALA A 725 -10.54 -50.22 3.83
CA ALA A 725 -11.00 -51.54 3.39
C ALA A 725 -11.07 -51.62 1.86
N ALA A 726 -10.52 -52.70 1.32
CA ALA A 726 -10.90 -53.21 0.01
C ALA A 726 -11.94 -54.31 0.20
N ARG A 727 -13.03 -54.30 -0.57
CA ARG A 727 -14.13 -55.26 -0.41
C ARG A 727 -14.32 -56.09 -1.68
N ILE A 728 -14.48 -57.39 -1.51
CA ILE A 728 -14.93 -58.30 -2.57
C ILE A 728 -16.11 -59.12 -2.09
N VAL A 729 -17.10 -59.26 -2.95
CA VAL A 729 -18.24 -60.16 -2.78
C VAL A 729 -17.86 -61.52 -3.34
N LEU A 730 -18.12 -62.58 -2.59
CA LEU A 730 -17.97 -63.96 -3.07
C LEU A 730 -19.25 -64.34 -3.81
N ALA A 731 -19.13 -64.70 -5.09
CA ALA A 731 -20.26 -65.19 -5.86
C ALA A 731 -20.71 -66.54 -5.26
N GLY A 732 -22.00 -66.66 -4.93
CA GLY A 732 -22.59 -67.86 -4.33
C GLY A 732 -22.57 -69.10 -5.23
#